data_AF-A0A935AJH0-F1
#
_entry.id   AF-A0A935AJH0-F1
#
_cell.length_a   1.000
_cell.length_b   1.000
_cell.length_c   1.000
_cell.angle_alpha   90.00
_cell.angle_beta   90.00
_cell.angle_gamma   90.00
#
_symmetry.space_group_name_H-M   'P 1'
#
loop_
_entity.id
_entity.type
_entity.pdbx_description
1 polymer ?
#
loop_
_entity_poly.entity_id
_entity_poly.type
_entity_poly.pdbx_seq_one_letter_code
_entity_poly.pdbx_strand_id
1 'polypeptide(L)'
;MVKKVERCLGEALAQAVMAAAKGNSQTSVPVAAVLWPDRDGAWTPGLVQLQQRLPDLFVVGAYDPEHRTGPAIWLKTAISGALPEVAPKGVPVIYLPGVSRAELRAIESCPRDLQPLAELQYRGVFWSQANAKDWTLSAFLSSKNGGLELDVAQDKATQEALRQALEAGVLLDRPVAELQGRQINGEWLHSLLAPNPTRDLLLWMNDADSARAQWAGVRWDVFSKRCKADFGFDPVADGLLVAAELLAKGKGKWAAVSELYRDSYTSFPKVYDLLLKVQPPQLGLFDELDQLAGYPQANEEREANLRYALAACDSMDSAQARAAIHKAEQAHGGRRGWLWRRMGQSPLAVALGHLSRLVELSTKLPSSSSPEQLAASYQQHGWQVDAAALDVLAAVQAKADVDAVSAALRSVYRPWLDAAAVRLQEAAKSVGGLPPLSPSSSGETEDGVCTVFVDGLRYDVAVRLKERLAELGKPALSVSWTSMPSVTASGKPWCSPVRDWVAGTKEDADFQPRVAADGKPLSAYNLRKLLAETGVQVLDKHESGDPQGRAWTESGDLDHYGHEHGIRLARDLDVQLNQVMERVEELIQAGWQRFRIVTDHGWLLLPGGLPKTELPMHQVETRWGRSAILKESAFGTSLTFGWDWCKEVQIAYAPGVSCFVAGTEYAHGGLSLQECLVPVITLDVVALASPTANVTIKAVTWRGLRCVVEVEPSMAGLAADIRTKPALASSSLAASVKTIQDGKASLAVADDENLGVAAVVVVLGPDGAVLQKSPTTVGG
;
A
#
# COMPACT_ATOMS: atom_id res chain seq x y z
N MET A 1 14.38 -23.89 35.21
CA MET A 1 13.98 -24.83 34.13
C MET A 1 15.01 -24.71 33.03
N VAL A 2 15.94 -25.67 32.94
CA VAL A 2 16.91 -25.73 31.83
C VAL A 2 16.10 -26.04 30.57
N LYS A 3 16.11 -25.13 29.57
CA LYS A 3 15.56 -25.43 28.24
C LYS A 3 16.33 -26.65 27.71
N LYS A 4 15.64 -27.79 27.55
CA LYS A 4 16.15 -28.92 26.77
C LYS A 4 16.47 -28.35 25.39
N VAL A 5 17.75 -28.31 25.00
CA VAL A 5 18.13 -28.05 23.62
C VAL A 5 17.47 -29.15 22.79
N GLU A 6 16.49 -28.79 21.97
CA GLU A 6 15.83 -29.73 21.08
C GLU A 6 16.82 -30.16 20.00
N ARG A 7 17.21 -31.43 20.04
CA ARG A 7 18.21 -32.01 19.16
C ARG A 7 17.63 -32.21 17.75
N CYS A 8 18.37 -31.83 16.72
CA CYS A 8 17.98 -32.09 15.33
C CYS A 8 18.31 -33.53 14.89
N LEU A 9 17.70 -34.01 13.82
CA LEU A 9 17.86 -35.37 13.32
C LEU A 9 19.33 -35.70 12.99
N GLY A 10 20.04 -34.77 12.36
CA GLY A 10 21.46 -34.94 12.03
C GLY A 10 22.35 -35.06 13.26
N GLU A 11 22.05 -34.33 14.33
CA GLU A 11 22.75 -34.45 15.62
C GLU A 11 22.43 -35.78 16.32
N ALA A 12 21.18 -36.25 16.24
CA ALA A 12 20.79 -37.54 16.80
C ALA A 12 21.47 -38.70 16.06
N LEU A 13 21.57 -38.62 14.74
CA LEU A 13 22.32 -39.54 13.90
C LEU A 13 23.82 -39.52 14.24
N ALA A 14 24.44 -38.34 14.27
CA ALA A 14 25.85 -38.21 14.64
C ALA A 14 26.14 -38.80 16.02
N GLN A 15 25.26 -38.57 16.99
CA GLN A 15 25.40 -39.16 18.32
C GLN A 15 25.23 -40.69 18.28
N ALA A 16 24.28 -41.23 17.52
CA ALA A 16 24.06 -42.67 17.41
C ALA A 16 25.29 -43.38 16.78
N VAL A 17 25.87 -42.78 15.74
CA VAL A 17 27.11 -43.25 15.11
C VAL A 17 28.26 -43.22 16.11
N MET A 18 28.46 -42.08 16.80
CA MET A 18 29.55 -41.93 17.77
C MET A 18 29.34 -42.74 19.06
N ALA A 19 28.10 -43.08 19.42
CA ALA A 19 27.83 -43.98 20.53
C ALA A 19 28.40 -45.38 20.26
N ALA A 20 28.46 -45.82 19.00
CA ALA A 20 29.12 -47.07 18.64
C ALA A 20 30.62 -47.05 18.98
N ALA A 21 31.28 -45.88 18.88
CA ALA A 21 32.70 -45.72 19.21
C ALA A 21 33.03 -46.00 20.68
N LYS A 22 32.03 -46.00 21.59
CA LYS A 22 32.23 -46.40 22.99
C LYS A 22 32.59 -47.89 23.13
N GLY A 23 32.38 -48.69 22.09
CA GLY A 23 32.83 -50.07 22.00
C GLY A 23 32.24 -50.99 23.07
N ASN A 24 32.83 -52.17 23.21
CA ASN A 24 32.52 -53.09 24.30
C ASN A 24 33.31 -52.66 25.55
N SER A 25 32.63 -52.36 26.66
CA SER A 25 33.25 -51.93 27.92
C SER A 25 34.22 -52.96 28.55
N GLN A 26 34.30 -54.17 28.00
CA GLN A 26 35.17 -55.25 28.44
C GLN A 26 36.53 -55.33 27.73
N THR A 27 36.83 -54.45 26.77
CA THR A 27 38.13 -54.43 26.06
C THR A 27 39.00 -53.25 26.50
N SER A 28 40.29 -53.50 26.80
CA SER A 28 41.24 -52.49 27.31
C SER A 28 41.89 -51.59 26.24
N VAL A 29 41.44 -51.65 24.98
CA VAL A 29 42.03 -50.93 23.83
C VAL A 29 40.96 -50.01 23.22
N PRO A 30 41.27 -48.74 22.92
CA PRO A 30 40.33 -47.83 22.27
C PRO A 30 39.98 -48.29 20.85
N VAL A 31 38.73 -48.05 20.44
CA VAL A 31 38.21 -48.38 19.11
C VAL A 31 38.98 -47.60 18.04
N ALA A 32 39.51 -48.29 17.04
CA ALA A 32 40.34 -47.69 15.99
C ALA A 32 39.52 -46.88 14.97
N ALA A 33 38.29 -47.31 14.66
CA ALA A 33 37.35 -46.60 13.79
C ALA A 33 35.92 -47.14 13.97
N VAL A 34 34.92 -46.33 13.65
CA VAL A 34 33.54 -46.78 13.44
C VAL A 34 33.35 -47.07 11.95
N LEU A 35 32.96 -48.29 11.60
CA LEU A 35 32.66 -48.70 10.23
C LEU A 35 31.16 -48.53 9.97
N TRP A 36 30.81 -47.68 9.00
CA TRP A 36 29.44 -47.43 8.58
C TRP A 36 29.22 -47.99 7.16
N PRO A 37 28.82 -49.27 7.04
CA PRO A 37 28.43 -49.87 5.78
C PRO A 37 27.09 -49.34 5.28
N ASP A 38 26.99 -49.05 3.98
CA ASP A 38 25.77 -48.63 3.30
C ASP A 38 25.74 -49.17 1.87
N ARG A 39 25.31 -50.44 1.72
CA ARG A 39 25.27 -51.13 0.43
C ARG A 39 24.49 -50.38 -0.64
N ASP A 40 23.36 -49.77 -0.28
CA ASP A 40 22.46 -49.12 -1.23
C ASP A 40 22.78 -47.62 -1.39
N GLY A 41 23.76 -47.10 -0.64
CA GLY A 41 24.14 -45.69 -0.65
C GLY A 41 22.99 -44.77 -0.22
N ALA A 42 22.13 -45.24 0.68
CA ALA A 42 20.95 -44.51 1.13
C ALA A 42 21.29 -43.15 1.79
N TRP A 43 22.48 -43.02 2.37
CA TRP A 43 22.93 -41.80 3.04
C TRP A 43 23.80 -40.89 2.16
N THR A 44 24.21 -41.38 0.99
CA THR A 44 25.06 -40.65 0.03
C THR A 44 24.51 -39.26 -0.33
N PRO A 45 23.20 -39.07 -0.57
CA PRO A 45 22.66 -37.74 -0.90
C PRO A 45 22.82 -36.70 0.22
N GLY A 46 23.00 -37.12 1.48
CA GLY A 46 23.18 -36.24 2.64
C GLY A 46 24.64 -36.00 3.04
N LEU A 47 25.62 -36.51 2.31
CA LEU A 47 27.02 -36.58 2.77
C LEU A 47 27.62 -35.24 3.18
N VAL A 48 27.40 -34.19 2.39
CA VAL A 48 27.92 -32.83 2.69
C VAL A 48 27.45 -32.37 4.07
N GLN A 49 26.16 -32.57 4.36
CA GLN A 49 25.56 -32.20 5.64
C GLN A 49 26.04 -33.10 6.79
N LEU A 50 26.28 -34.38 6.51
CA LEU A 50 26.80 -35.32 7.50
C LEU A 50 28.24 -35.00 7.88
N GLN A 51 29.10 -34.66 6.92
CA GLN A 51 30.50 -34.27 7.15
C GLN A 51 30.63 -32.98 7.96
N GLN A 52 29.68 -32.04 7.82
CA GLN A 52 29.61 -30.85 8.68
C GLN A 52 29.34 -31.20 10.15
N ARG A 53 28.57 -32.28 10.42
CA ARG A 53 28.18 -32.70 11.78
C ARG A 53 29.09 -33.77 12.37
N LEU A 54 29.80 -34.50 11.53
CA LEU A 54 30.81 -35.49 11.88
C LEU A 54 32.15 -35.09 11.24
N PRO A 55 32.94 -34.21 11.89
CA PRO A 55 34.19 -33.69 11.32
C PRO A 55 35.22 -34.77 10.98
N ASP A 56 35.19 -35.91 11.68
CA ASP A 56 36.05 -37.07 11.44
C ASP A 56 35.35 -38.19 10.64
N LEU A 57 34.37 -37.83 9.81
CA LEU A 57 33.75 -38.72 8.82
C LEU A 57 34.60 -38.77 7.56
N PHE A 58 35.13 -39.95 7.26
CA PHE A 58 35.87 -40.26 6.05
C PHE A 58 35.04 -41.16 5.13
N VAL A 59 35.14 -40.95 3.82
CA VAL A 59 34.32 -41.65 2.84
C VAL A 59 35.18 -42.48 1.90
N VAL A 60 34.83 -43.75 1.69
CA VAL A 60 35.46 -44.57 0.65
C VAL A 60 35.01 -44.08 -0.73
N GLY A 61 35.97 -43.73 -1.59
CA GLY A 61 35.68 -43.24 -2.94
C GLY A 61 36.92 -42.85 -3.73
N ALA A 62 36.72 -42.02 -4.76
CA ALA A 62 37.80 -41.39 -5.50
C ALA A 62 38.63 -40.46 -4.59
N TYR A 63 39.91 -40.29 -4.89
CA TYR A 63 40.81 -39.45 -4.10
C TYR A 63 40.39 -37.97 -4.13
N ASP A 64 39.91 -37.48 -2.98
CA ASP A 64 39.49 -36.10 -2.73
C ASP A 64 39.74 -35.76 -1.24
N PRO A 65 40.98 -35.39 -0.89
CA PRO A 65 41.37 -35.16 0.50
C PRO A 65 40.67 -33.95 1.14
N GLU A 66 40.23 -32.96 0.35
CA GLU A 66 39.51 -31.78 0.85
C GLU A 66 38.18 -32.19 1.50
N HIS A 67 37.47 -33.13 0.89
CA HIS A 67 36.22 -33.70 1.41
C HIS A 67 36.44 -35.02 2.17
N ARG A 68 37.66 -35.27 2.67
CA ARG A 68 38.02 -36.49 3.43
C ARG A 68 37.59 -37.81 2.74
N THR A 69 37.62 -37.80 1.40
CA THR A 69 37.17 -38.91 0.57
C THR A 69 38.37 -39.53 -0.14
N GLY A 70 38.44 -40.84 -0.20
CA GLY A 70 39.54 -41.48 -0.93
C GLY A 70 39.55 -42.99 -0.92
N PRO A 71 40.51 -43.61 -1.63
CA PRO A 71 40.62 -45.05 -1.70
C PRO A 71 41.03 -45.63 -0.34
N ALA A 72 40.71 -46.90 -0.10
CA ALA A 72 40.93 -47.59 1.17
C ALA A 72 42.37 -47.46 1.72
N ILE A 73 43.38 -47.47 0.84
CA ILE A 73 44.78 -47.31 1.25
C ILE A 73 45.09 -45.91 1.79
N TRP A 74 44.50 -44.88 1.16
CA TRP A 74 44.64 -43.50 1.62
C TRP A 74 43.91 -43.33 2.95
N LEU A 75 42.69 -43.86 3.06
CA LEU A 75 41.90 -43.83 4.29
C LEU A 75 42.62 -44.48 5.47
N LYS A 76 43.23 -45.66 5.25
CA LYS A 76 44.06 -46.32 6.26
C LYS A 76 45.21 -45.44 6.74
N THR A 77 45.82 -44.69 5.82
CA THR A 77 46.92 -43.77 6.12
C THR A 77 46.41 -42.55 6.87
N ALA A 78 45.28 -41.97 6.46
CA ALA A 78 44.64 -40.81 7.11
C ALA A 78 44.22 -41.12 8.56
N ILE A 79 43.48 -42.21 8.79
CA ILE A 79 42.98 -42.56 10.13
C ILE A 79 44.09 -42.95 11.11
N SER A 80 45.28 -43.34 10.61
CA SER A 80 46.44 -43.63 11.47
C SER A 80 47.17 -42.37 11.94
N GLY A 81 46.76 -41.18 11.46
CA GLY A 81 47.39 -39.91 11.80
C GLY A 81 48.70 -39.63 11.05
N ALA A 82 49.06 -40.47 10.07
CA ALA A 82 50.27 -40.30 9.27
C ALA A 82 50.19 -39.14 8.26
N LEU A 83 48.98 -38.61 8.00
CA LEU A 83 48.72 -37.45 7.15
C LEU A 83 48.25 -36.28 8.03
N PRO A 84 49.13 -35.34 8.41
CA PRO A 84 48.81 -34.25 9.34
C PRO A 84 47.61 -33.38 8.91
N GLU A 85 47.43 -33.19 7.60
CA GLU A 85 46.38 -32.37 6.99
C GLU A 85 44.96 -32.90 7.19
N VAL A 86 44.81 -34.22 7.38
CA VAL A 86 43.52 -34.89 7.54
C VAL A 86 43.46 -35.79 8.77
N ALA A 87 44.39 -35.61 9.72
CA ALA A 87 44.46 -36.44 10.93
C ALA A 87 43.16 -36.32 11.75
N PRO A 88 42.55 -37.45 12.17
CA PRO A 88 41.32 -37.41 12.96
C PRO A 88 41.58 -36.85 14.36
N LYS A 89 40.62 -36.08 14.89
CA LYS A 89 40.71 -35.51 16.25
C LYS A 89 40.10 -36.43 17.31
N GLY A 90 39.19 -37.32 16.91
CA GLY A 90 38.59 -38.37 17.73
C GLY A 90 38.63 -39.73 17.06
N VAL A 91 37.72 -40.63 17.45
CA VAL A 91 37.55 -41.93 16.76
C VAL A 91 36.96 -41.65 15.38
N PRO A 92 37.67 -41.97 14.27
CA PRO A 92 37.19 -41.68 12.94
C PRO A 92 36.00 -42.57 12.57
N VAL A 93 35.08 -42.03 11.77
CA VAL A 93 33.98 -42.78 11.15
C VAL A 93 34.33 -43.02 9.70
N ILE A 94 34.26 -44.27 9.24
CA ILE A 94 34.54 -44.64 7.84
C ILE A 94 33.22 -45.07 7.22
N TYR A 95 32.68 -44.20 6.36
CA TYR A 95 31.49 -44.46 5.58
C TYR A 95 31.84 -45.20 4.30
N LEU A 96 31.15 -46.31 4.06
CA LEU A 96 31.44 -47.28 2.99
C LEU A 96 30.23 -47.38 2.05
N PRO A 97 30.03 -46.40 1.14
CA PRO A 97 28.95 -46.45 0.17
C PRO A 97 29.16 -47.65 -0.78
N GLY A 98 28.10 -48.40 -1.06
CA GLY A 98 28.16 -49.57 -1.94
C GLY A 98 28.71 -50.83 -1.28
N VAL A 99 29.05 -50.81 0.01
CA VAL A 99 29.65 -51.94 0.72
C VAL A 99 28.78 -52.33 1.91
N SER A 100 28.39 -53.59 1.97
CA SER A 100 27.68 -54.15 3.12
C SER A 100 28.60 -54.65 4.22
N ARG A 101 28.07 -54.77 5.45
CA ARG A 101 28.79 -55.43 6.55
C ARG A 101 29.28 -56.83 6.19
N ALA A 102 28.48 -57.61 5.47
CA ALA A 102 28.82 -59.00 5.13
C ALA A 102 30.03 -59.07 4.19
N GLU A 103 30.10 -58.18 3.19
CA GLU A 103 31.20 -58.11 2.24
C GLU A 103 32.53 -57.72 2.91
N LEU A 104 32.50 -56.79 3.87
CA LEU A 104 33.72 -56.39 4.57
C LEU A 104 34.22 -57.47 5.56
N ARG A 105 33.33 -58.31 6.09
CA ARG A 105 33.70 -59.41 7.00
C ARG A 105 34.26 -60.64 6.30
N ALA A 106 33.82 -60.90 5.08
CA ALA A 106 34.27 -62.05 4.31
C ALA A 106 35.64 -61.78 3.67
N ILE A 107 36.72 -61.85 4.46
CA ILE A 107 38.08 -61.47 4.04
C ILE A 107 38.53 -62.20 2.77
N GLU A 108 38.22 -63.49 2.65
CA GLU A 108 38.59 -64.32 1.49
C GLU A 108 37.94 -63.83 0.19
N SER A 109 36.77 -63.21 0.26
CA SER A 109 36.03 -62.66 -0.87
C SER A 109 35.96 -61.13 -0.87
N CYS A 110 36.73 -60.46 -0.01
CA CYS A 110 36.73 -59.00 0.10
C CYS A 110 37.43 -58.39 -1.13
N PRO A 111 36.80 -57.43 -1.84
CA PRO A 111 37.40 -56.75 -2.99
C PRO A 111 38.80 -56.21 -2.68
N ARG A 112 39.75 -56.39 -3.62
CA ARG A 112 41.18 -56.05 -3.41
C ARG A 112 41.40 -54.60 -3.00
N ASP A 113 40.59 -53.71 -3.54
CA ASP A 113 40.58 -52.28 -3.26
C ASP A 113 40.07 -51.94 -1.86
N LEU A 114 39.30 -52.80 -1.19
CA LEU A 114 38.81 -52.59 0.19
C LEU A 114 39.62 -53.33 1.26
N GLN A 115 40.41 -54.34 0.87
CA GLN A 115 41.25 -55.13 1.79
C GLN A 115 42.09 -54.32 2.78
N PRO A 116 42.66 -53.13 2.44
CA PRO A 116 43.39 -52.33 3.42
C PRO A 116 42.59 -51.98 4.68
N LEU A 117 41.27 -51.82 4.56
CA LEU A 117 40.35 -51.48 5.65
C LEU A 117 39.73 -52.72 6.32
N ALA A 118 39.85 -53.92 5.72
CA ALA A 118 39.22 -55.13 6.23
C ALA A 118 39.67 -55.49 7.66
N GLU A 119 40.90 -55.16 8.05
CA GLU A 119 41.41 -55.40 9.41
C GLU A 119 40.67 -54.60 10.49
N LEU A 120 40.07 -53.45 10.12
CA LEU A 120 39.32 -52.61 11.04
C LEU A 120 38.07 -53.29 11.58
N GLN A 121 37.63 -54.41 11.01
CA GLN A 121 36.57 -55.21 11.61
C GLN A 121 36.96 -55.80 12.98
N TYR A 122 38.27 -55.93 13.25
CA TYR A 122 38.80 -56.50 14.49
C TYR A 122 39.17 -55.43 15.52
N ARG A 123 39.65 -54.26 15.06
CA ARG A 123 40.10 -53.15 15.92
C ARG A 123 39.09 -52.00 16.01
N GLY A 124 38.15 -51.95 15.09
CA GLY A 124 37.05 -51.00 15.03
C GLY A 124 35.71 -51.64 15.43
N VAL A 125 34.63 -50.92 15.17
CA VAL A 125 33.26 -51.35 15.49
C VAL A 125 32.33 -51.05 14.32
N PHE A 126 31.44 -51.98 13.97
CA PHE A 126 30.40 -51.74 12.98
C PHE A 126 29.23 -50.97 13.58
N TRP A 127 28.88 -49.83 12.99
CA TRP A 127 27.59 -49.21 13.22
C TRP A 127 26.53 -49.90 12.35
N SER A 128 25.82 -50.86 12.94
CA SER A 128 24.82 -51.70 12.26
C SER A 128 23.66 -52.00 13.20
N GLN A 129 22.54 -52.46 12.65
CA GLN A 129 21.37 -52.86 13.42
C GLN A 129 21.67 -54.09 14.30
N ALA A 130 20.83 -54.34 15.31
CA ALA A 130 20.95 -55.52 16.18
C ALA A 130 20.91 -56.86 15.41
N ASN A 131 20.22 -56.90 14.27
CA ASN A 131 20.15 -58.05 13.37
C ASN A 131 21.33 -58.13 12.36
N ALA A 132 22.36 -57.31 12.56
CA ALA A 132 23.54 -57.19 11.72
C ALA A 132 23.34 -56.62 10.30
N LYS A 133 22.14 -56.10 9.96
CA LYS A 133 21.92 -55.36 8.71
C LYS A 133 22.44 -53.92 8.78
N ASP A 134 22.73 -53.36 7.62
CA ASP A 134 23.13 -51.95 7.47
C ASP A 134 21.96 -51.02 7.84
N TRP A 135 22.26 -49.80 8.30
CA TRP A 135 21.24 -48.81 8.63
C TRP A 135 20.77 -48.10 7.35
N THR A 136 19.53 -48.33 6.92
CA THR A 136 18.86 -47.44 5.95
C THR A 136 18.26 -46.24 6.66
N LEU A 137 17.95 -45.17 5.91
CA LEU A 137 17.30 -43.98 6.46
C LEU A 137 15.99 -44.32 7.19
N SER A 138 15.10 -45.09 6.55
CA SER A 138 13.84 -45.53 7.17
C SER A 138 14.07 -46.45 8.38
N ALA A 139 15.04 -47.37 8.32
CA ALA A 139 15.34 -48.25 9.44
C ALA A 139 15.84 -47.46 10.66
N PHE A 140 16.71 -46.47 10.44
CA PHE A 140 17.23 -45.62 11.53
C PHE A 140 16.11 -44.79 12.17
N LEU A 141 15.22 -44.22 11.37
CA LEU A 141 14.10 -43.43 11.89
C LEU A 141 13.10 -44.30 12.68
N SER A 142 12.77 -45.51 12.18
CA SER A 142 11.67 -46.32 12.74
C SER A 142 12.07 -47.34 13.83
N SER A 143 13.33 -47.79 13.86
CA SER A 143 13.75 -48.85 14.78
C SER A 143 13.72 -48.42 16.24
N LYS A 144 13.18 -49.29 17.11
CA LYS A 144 13.25 -49.14 18.58
C LYS A 144 14.62 -49.50 19.16
N ASN A 145 15.37 -50.34 18.44
CA ASN A 145 16.64 -50.89 18.89
C ASN A 145 17.80 -50.16 18.22
N GLY A 146 18.19 -49.02 18.80
CA GLY A 146 19.29 -48.19 18.30
C GLY A 146 18.91 -47.15 17.24
N GLY A 147 17.62 -47.06 16.88
CA GLY A 147 17.05 -45.99 16.05
C GLY A 147 16.26 -44.98 16.88
N LEU A 148 15.40 -44.19 16.22
CA LEU A 148 14.66 -43.07 16.84
C LEU A 148 13.20 -43.38 17.23
N GLU A 149 12.70 -44.59 16.96
CA GLU A 149 11.31 -45.00 17.27
C GLU A 149 10.24 -44.03 16.71
N LEU A 150 10.43 -43.53 15.49
CA LEU A 150 9.46 -42.68 14.81
C LEU A 150 8.45 -43.50 14.00
N ASP A 151 7.23 -42.99 13.86
CA ASP A 151 6.20 -43.59 13.00
C ASP A 151 6.49 -43.24 11.53
N VAL A 152 7.10 -44.17 10.78
CA VAL A 152 7.48 -43.97 9.37
C VAL A 152 6.73 -44.98 8.50
N ALA A 153 6.01 -44.49 7.49
CA ALA A 153 5.35 -45.33 6.51
C ALA A 153 6.37 -46.11 5.65
N GLN A 154 6.11 -47.40 5.44
CA GLN A 154 7.05 -48.33 4.79
C GLN A 154 6.78 -48.53 3.29
N ASP A 155 5.87 -47.75 2.71
CA ASP A 155 5.57 -47.81 1.28
C ASP A 155 6.69 -47.17 0.43
N LYS A 156 6.78 -47.59 -0.84
CA LYS A 156 7.83 -47.12 -1.75
C LYS A 156 7.83 -45.60 -1.96
N ALA A 157 6.67 -44.94 -1.92
CA ALA A 157 6.60 -43.50 -2.15
C ALA A 157 7.20 -42.73 -0.97
N THR A 158 6.98 -43.20 0.26
CA THR A 158 7.61 -42.63 1.47
C THR A 158 9.13 -42.83 1.45
N GLN A 159 9.63 -44.00 1.03
CA GLN A 159 11.07 -44.24 0.91
C GLN A 159 11.75 -43.31 -0.10
N GLU A 160 11.11 -43.07 -1.24
CA GLU A 160 11.60 -42.11 -2.23
C GLU A 160 11.58 -40.67 -1.69
N ALA A 161 10.47 -40.26 -1.05
CA ALA A 161 10.35 -38.92 -0.48
C ALA A 161 11.37 -38.65 0.64
N LEU A 162 11.75 -39.68 1.42
CA LEU A 162 12.81 -39.59 2.44
C LEU A 162 14.17 -39.29 1.81
N ARG A 163 14.50 -39.98 0.71
CA ARG A 163 15.73 -39.73 -0.06
C ARG A 163 15.74 -38.32 -0.63
N GLN A 164 14.63 -37.88 -1.22
CA GLN A 164 14.46 -36.53 -1.76
C GLN A 164 14.61 -35.44 -0.68
N ALA A 165 14.03 -35.65 0.50
CA ALA A 165 14.14 -34.72 1.62
C ALA A 165 15.56 -34.67 2.21
N LEU A 166 16.28 -35.80 2.20
CA LEU A 166 17.69 -35.86 2.58
C LEU A 166 18.58 -35.11 1.57
N GLU A 167 18.38 -35.34 0.28
CA GLU A 167 19.15 -34.70 -0.80
C GLU A 167 18.95 -33.19 -0.85
N ALA A 168 17.71 -32.73 -0.66
CA ALA A 168 17.39 -31.30 -0.56
C ALA A 168 17.87 -30.67 0.76
N GLY A 169 18.39 -31.48 1.68
CA GLY A 169 18.98 -31.00 2.92
C GLY A 169 18.01 -30.50 3.98
N VAL A 170 16.71 -30.71 3.80
CA VAL A 170 15.66 -30.23 4.71
C VAL A 170 15.34 -31.20 5.85
N LEU A 171 15.86 -32.43 5.77
CA LEU A 171 15.54 -33.52 6.69
C LEU A 171 16.45 -33.51 7.94
N LEU A 172 17.77 -33.39 7.77
CA LEU A 172 18.73 -33.50 8.88
C LEU A 172 18.66 -32.34 9.89
N ASP A 173 18.17 -31.17 9.47
CA ASP A 173 18.00 -30.00 10.35
C ASP A 173 16.71 -30.03 11.19
N ARG A 174 15.86 -31.04 11.02
CA ARG A 174 14.58 -31.09 11.74
C ARG A 174 14.75 -31.50 13.19
N PRO A 175 14.16 -30.78 14.16
CA PRO A 175 14.11 -31.24 15.55
C PRO A 175 13.45 -32.61 15.65
N VAL A 176 14.07 -33.55 16.36
CA VAL A 176 13.49 -34.89 16.55
C VAL A 176 12.14 -34.80 17.28
N ALA A 177 11.97 -33.81 18.16
CA ALA A 177 10.70 -33.55 18.85
C ALA A 177 9.55 -33.23 17.88
N GLU A 178 9.81 -32.54 16.77
CA GLU A 178 8.79 -32.28 15.74
C GLU A 178 8.40 -33.55 14.97
N LEU A 179 9.31 -34.51 14.87
CA LEU A 179 9.05 -35.79 14.19
C LEU A 179 8.26 -36.76 15.09
N GLN A 180 8.36 -36.62 16.41
CA GLN A 180 7.66 -37.46 17.38
C GLN A 180 6.15 -37.15 17.41
N GLY A 181 5.32 -38.20 17.39
CA GLY A 181 3.85 -38.07 17.45
C GLY A 181 3.16 -37.81 16.10
N ARG A 182 3.91 -37.83 14.99
CA ARG A 182 3.39 -37.69 13.63
C ARG A 182 3.71 -38.94 12.81
N GLN A 183 2.80 -39.33 11.92
CA GLN A 183 3.13 -40.28 10.87
C GLN A 183 3.96 -39.59 9.77
N ILE A 184 5.19 -40.05 9.58
CA ILE A 184 6.10 -39.62 8.51
C ILE A 184 5.74 -40.43 7.26
N ASN A 185 5.04 -39.79 6.32
CA ASN A 185 4.65 -40.36 5.04
C ASN A 185 5.13 -39.47 3.87
N GLY A 186 5.01 -39.97 2.63
CA GLY A 186 5.48 -39.25 1.44
C GLY A 186 4.83 -37.88 1.23
N GLU A 187 3.54 -37.73 1.56
CA GLU A 187 2.82 -36.45 1.46
C GLU A 187 3.44 -35.39 2.38
N TRP A 188 3.68 -35.74 3.65
CA TRP A 188 4.29 -34.85 4.61
C TRP A 188 5.73 -34.48 4.21
N LEU A 189 6.54 -35.44 3.74
CA LEU A 189 7.91 -35.18 3.31
C LEU A 189 7.97 -34.24 2.10
N HIS A 190 7.07 -34.41 1.12
CA HIS A 190 6.95 -33.47 0.00
C HIS A 190 6.51 -32.07 0.45
N SER A 191 5.69 -31.95 1.51
CA SER A 191 5.30 -30.65 2.07
C SER A 191 6.49 -29.86 2.64
N LEU A 192 7.56 -30.53 3.07
CA LEU A 192 8.79 -29.85 3.52
C LEU A 192 9.56 -29.22 2.35
N LEU A 193 9.45 -29.82 1.16
CA LEU A 193 10.17 -29.43 -0.05
C LEU A 193 9.41 -28.34 -0.83
N ALA A 194 8.09 -28.36 -0.74
CA ALA A 194 7.19 -27.34 -1.28
C ALA A 194 6.25 -26.90 -0.14
N PRO A 195 6.59 -25.92 0.70
CA PRO A 195 5.74 -25.55 1.83
C PRO A 195 4.46 -24.80 1.41
N ASN A 196 4.40 -24.27 0.18
CA ASN A 196 3.27 -23.47 -0.29
C ASN A 196 2.89 -23.82 -1.75
N PRO A 197 2.14 -24.91 -1.98
CA PRO A 197 1.82 -25.40 -3.32
C PRO A 197 1.07 -24.37 -4.17
N THR A 198 0.18 -23.61 -3.55
CA THR A 198 -0.64 -22.58 -4.19
C THR A 198 0.25 -21.44 -4.71
N ARG A 199 1.20 -20.99 -3.89
CA ARG A 199 2.17 -19.97 -4.29
C ARG A 199 3.15 -20.49 -5.33
N ASP A 200 3.66 -21.71 -5.16
CA ASP A 200 4.57 -22.34 -6.10
C ASP A 200 3.91 -22.47 -7.48
N LEU A 201 2.62 -22.84 -7.53
CA LEU A 201 1.87 -22.88 -8.79
C LEU A 201 1.81 -21.50 -9.47
N LEU A 202 1.52 -20.43 -8.72
CA LEU A 202 1.52 -19.06 -9.26
C LEU A 202 2.92 -18.58 -9.67
N LEU A 203 3.97 -18.94 -8.93
CA LEU A 203 5.36 -18.63 -9.29
C LEU A 203 5.74 -19.30 -10.62
N TRP A 204 5.36 -20.57 -10.78
CA TRP A 204 5.57 -21.30 -12.02
C TRP A 204 4.75 -20.71 -13.17
N MET A 205 3.48 -20.37 -12.94
CA MET A 205 2.65 -19.71 -13.97
C MET A 205 3.23 -18.35 -14.36
N ASN A 206 3.79 -17.60 -13.41
CA ASN A 206 4.39 -16.31 -13.69
C ASN A 206 5.66 -16.44 -14.55
N ASP A 207 6.53 -17.43 -14.30
CA ASP A 207 7.72 -17.65 -15.11
C ASP A 207 8.14 -19.13 -15.12
N ALA A 208 7.58 -19.89 -16.07
CA ALA A 208 7.76 -21.34 -16.11
C ALA A 208 9.20 -21.76 -16.39
N ASP A 209 9.92 -21.03 -17.24
CA ASP A 209 11.30 -21.36 -17.61
C ASP A 209 12.25 -21.08 -16.44
N SER A 210 12.10 -19.93 -15.80
CA SER A 210 12.87 -19.59 -14.60
C SER A 210 12.57 -20.57 -13.46
N ALA A 211 11.30 -20.89 -13.22
CA ALA A 211 10.90 -21.87 -12.20
C ALA A 211 11.49 -23.26 -12.49
N ARG A 212 11.46 -23.72 -13.76
CA ARG A 212 12.07 -25.00 -14.16
C ARG A 212 13.58 -25.02 -13.94
N ALA A 213 14.27 -23.93 -14.28
CA ALA A 213 15.71 -23.81 -14.09
C ALA A 213 16.08 -23.78 -12.58
N GLN A 214 15.37 -22.98 -11.79
CA GLN A 214 15.63 -22.83 -10.36
C GLN A 214 15.24 -24.05 -9.52
N TRP A 215 14.23 -24.80 -9.96
CA TRP A 215 13.72 -25.96 -9.22
C TRP A 215 14.22 -27.28 -9.80
N ALA A 216 15.23 -27.25 -10.68
CA ALA A 216 15.75 -28.44 -11.34
C ALA A 216 16.05 -29.59 -10.35
N GLY A 217 15.88 -30.83 -10.82
CA GLY A 217 16.04 -32.03 -10.01
C GLY A 217 14.86 -32.26 -9.06
N VAL A 218 15.16 -32.61 -7.81
CA VAL A 218 14.18 -33.09 -6.82
C VAL A 218 13.00 -32.13 -6.61
N ARG A 219 13.24 -30.81 -6.59
CA ARG A 219 12.19 -29.83 -6.31
C ARG A 219 11.14 -29.77 -7.43
N TRP A 220 11.55 -29.89 -8.69
CA TRP A 220 10.65 -29.93 -9.85
C TRP A 220 9.78 -31.19 -9.84
N ASP A 221 10.37 -32.34 -9.53
CA ASP A 221 9.64 -33.60 -9.45
C ASP A 221 8.57 -33.56 -8.36
N VAL A 222 8.91 -32.99 -7.19
CA VAL A 222 7.95 -32.80 -6.09
C VAL A 222 6.85 -31.82 -6.49
N PHE A 223 7.20 -30.67 -7.08
CA PHE A 223 6.22 -29.71 -7.59
C PHE A 223 5.24 -30.37 -8.57
N SER A 224 5.75 -31.12 -9.56
CA SER A 224 4.92 -31.81 -10.55
C SER A 224 3.98 -32.85 -9.93
N LYS A 225 4.47 -33.67 -8.98
CA LYS A 225 3.64 -34.63 -8.24
C LYS A 225 2.54 -33.93 -7.45
N ARG A 226 2.85 -32.80 -6.81
CA ARG A 226 1.89 -32.02 -6.04
C ARG A 226 0.85 -31.33 -6.90
N CYS A 227 1.22 -30.83 -8.07
CA CYS A 227 0.24 -30.31 -9.03
C CYS A 227 -0.84 -31.34 -9.36
N LYS A 228 -0.44 -32.61 -9.57
CA LYS A 228 -1.38 -33.71 -9.86
C LYS A 228 -2.25 -34.05 -8.66
N ALA A 229 -1.65 -34.20 -7.47
CA ALA A 229 -2.38 -34.60 -6.27
C ALA A 229 -3.31 -33.48 -5.77
N ASP A 230 -2.78 -32.27 -5.63
CA ASP A 230 -3.43 -31.16 -4.94
C ASP A 230 -4.37 -30.39 -5.87
N PHE A 231 -4.05 -30.28 -7.16
CA PHE A 231 -4.80 -29.48 -8.14
C PHE A 231 -5.40 -30.26 -9.31
N GLY A 232 -5.08 -31.56 -9.45
CA GLY A 232 -5.56 -32.38 -10.56
C GLY A 232 -5.01 -31.94 -11.93
N PHE A 233 -3.80 -31.37 -11.93
CA PHE A 233 -3.18 -30.72 -13.10
C PHE A 233 -1.74 -31.21 -13.30
N ASP A 234 -1.33 -31.43 -14.55
CA ASP A 234 0.03 -31.83 -14.91
C ASP A 234 0.80 -30.66 -15.58
N PRO A 235 1.80 -30.05 -14.91
CA PRO A 235 2.55 -28.92 -15.47
C PRO A 235 3.42 -29.27 -16.69
N VAL A 236 3.61 -30.56 -16.99
CA VAL A 236 4.33 -31.04 -18.17
C VAL A 236 3.37 -31.36 -19.31
N ALA A 237 2.30 -32.14 -19.02
CA ALA A 237 1.37 -32.59 -20.06
C ALA A 237 0.34 -31.53 -20.46
N ASP A 238 -0.20 -30.78 -19.50
CA ASP A 238 -1.27 -29.80 -19.73
C ASP A 238 -0.70 -28.41 -20.05
N GLY A 239 0.38 -28.02 -19.37
CA GLY A 239 1.11 -26.77 -19.62
C GLY A 239 0.40 -25.50 -19.14
N LEU A 240 0.98 -24.34 -19.48
CA LEU A 240 0.60 -23.03 -18.92
C LEU A 240 -0.82 -22.57 -19.27
N LEU A 241 -1.30 -22.85 -20.49
CA LEU A 241 -2.61 -22.34 -20.93
C LEU A 241 -3.75 -23.05 -20.18
N VAL A 242 -3.65 -24.37 -19.99
CA VAL A 242 -4.63 -25.13 -19.21
C VAL A 242 -4.62 -24.68 -17.74
N ALA A 243 -3.45 -24.38 -17.17
CA ALA A 243 -3.36 -23.79 -15.83
C ALA A 243 -4.08 -22.43 -15.75
N ALA A 244 -3.92 -21.58 -16.77
CA ALA A 244 -4.62 -20.30 -16.85
C ALA A 244 -6.14 -20.48 -16.95
N GLU A 245 -6.63 -21.46 -17.73
CA GLU A 245 -8.05 -21.80 -17.80
C GLU A 245 -8.62 -22.25 -16.45
N LEU A 246 -7.88 -23.09 -15.72
CA LEU A 246 -8.29 -23.56 -14.39
C LEU A 246 -8.27 -22.43 -13.36
N LEU A 247 -7.27 -21.56 -13.41
CA LEU A 247 -7.19 -20.36 -12.57
C LEU A 247 -8.35 -19.39 -12.82
N ALA A 248 -8.66 -19.12 -14.10
CA ALA A 248 -9.77 -18.25 -14.50
C ALA A 248 -11.13 -18.79 -14.03
N LYS A 249 -11.32 -20.11 -14.08
CA LYS A 249 -12.53 -20.76 -13.52
C LYS A 249 -12.58 -20.64 -12.00
N GLY A 250 -11.45 -20.80 -11.32
CA GLY A 250 -11.34 -20.64 -9.87
C GLY A 250 -12.22 -21.59 -9.04
N LYS A 251 -12.60 -22.76 -9.58
CA LYS A 251 -13.50 -23.72 -8.92
C LYS A 251 -12.73 -24.87 -8.26
N GLY A 252 -13.34 -25.45 -7.21
CA GLY A 252 -12.81 -26.63 -6.52
C GLY A 252 -11.41 -26.41 -5.96
N LYS A 253 -10.47 -27.29 -6.31
CA LYS A 253 -9.07 -27.26 -5.86
C LYS A 253 -8.33 -25.96 -6.25
N TRP A 254 -8.81 -25.22 -7.24
CA TRP A 254 -8.21 -23.97 -7.72
C TRP A 254 -8.75 -22.70 -7.04
N ALA A 255 -9.78 -22.81 -6.19
CA ALA A 255 -10.37 -21.65 -5.51
C ALA A 255 -9.33 -20.90 -4.67
N ALA A 256 -8.52 -21.61 -3.88
CA ALA A 256 -7.46 -21.02 -3.07
C ALA A 256 -6.35 -20.36 -3.91
N VAL A 257 -6.07 -20.89 -5.11
CA VAL A 257 -5.09 -20.30 -6.05
C VAL A 257 -5.62 -19.00 -6.62
N SER A 258 -6.89 -18.99 -7.03
CA SER A 258 -7.58 -17.81 -7.55
C SER A 258 -7.67 -16.71 -6.49
N GLU A 259 -7.99 -17.06 -5.25
CA GLU A 259 -8.02 -16.13 -4.12
C GLU A 259 -6.64 -15.54 -3.81
N LEU A 260 -5.59 -16.38 -3.75
CA LEU A 260 -4.23 -15.91 -3.54
C LEU A 260 -3.77 -14.96 -4.66
N TYR A 261 -4.06 -15.30 -5.92
CA TYR A 261 -3.73 -14.43 -7.04
C TYR A 261 -4.50 -13.11 -6.94
N ARG A 262 -5.81 -13.16 -6.63
CA ARG A 262 -6.63 -11.99 -6.44
C ARG A 262 -6.00 -11.05 -5.39
N ASP A 263 -5.54 -11.58 -4.26
CA ASP A 263 -5.00 -10.76 -3.17
C ASP A 263 -3.55 -10.32 -3.34
N SER A 264 -2.76 -11.03 -4.15
CA SER A 264 -1.31 -10.79 -4.32
C SER A 264 -0.87 -10.70 -5.78
N TYR A 265 -1.74 -10.25 -6.69
CA TYR A 265 -1.48 -10.24 -8.14
C TYR A 265 -0.20 -9.49 -8.54
N THR A 266 0.18 -8.45 -7.79
CA THR A 266 1.41 -7.67 -8.02
C THR A 266 2.69 -8.51 -7.86
N SER A 267 2.64 -9.61 -7.11
CA SER A 267 3.74 -10.57 -7.00
C SER A 267 3.85 -11.51 -8.20
N PHE A 268 2.83 -11.56 -9.07
CA PHE A 268 2.74 -12.47 -10.21
C PHE A 268 2.30 -11.73 -11.49
N PRO A 269 3.01 -10.67 -11.91
CA PRO A 269 2.54 -9.76 -12.97
C PRO A 269 2.31 -10.45 -14.33
N LYS A 270 3.09 -11.48 -14.68
CA LYS A 270 2.99 -12.17 -15.98
C LYS A 270 1.80 -13.12 -16.07
N VAL A 271 1.13 -13.43 -14.95
CA VAL A 271 -0.08 -14.28 -14.95
C VAL A 271 -1.25 -13.58 -15.65
N TYR A 272 -1.32 -12.24 -15.60
CA TYR A 272 -2.32 -11.47 -16.34
C TYR A 272 -2.25 -11.73 -17.85
N ASP A 273 -1.05 -11.75 -18.43
CA ASP A 273 -0.84 -12.00 -19.86
C ASP A 273 -1.24 -13.42 -20.29
N LEU A 274 -1.17 -14.38 -19.35
CA LEU A 274 -1.69 -15.73 -19.58
C LEU A 274 -3.21 -15.75 -19.56
N LEU A 275 -3.84 -15.11 -18.58
CA LEU A 275 -5.30 -15.02 -18.47
C LEU A 275 -5.91 -14.26 -19.66
N LEU A 276 -5.19 -13.29 -20.24
CA LEU A 276 -5.58 -12.62 -21.48
C LEU A 276 -5.66 -13.55 -22.70
N LYS A 277 -5.12 -14.76 -22.65
CA LYS A 277 -5.21 -15.76 -23.74
C LYS A 277 -6.39 -16.71 -23.56
N VAL A 278 -7.03 -16.69 -22.38
CA VAL A 278 -8.12 -17.60 -22.03
C VAL A 278 -9.44 -17.02 -22.52
N GLN A 279 -10.19 -17.80 -23.28
CA GLN A 279 -11.52 -17.43 -23.74
C GLN A 279 -12.55 -17.55 -22.60
N PRO A 280 -13.39 -16.52 -22.38
CA PRO A 280 -14.47 -16.61 -21.41
C PRO A 280 -15.55 -17.59 -21.86
N PRO A 281 -16.26 -18.25 -20.93
CA PRO A 281 -17.39 -19.11 -21.26
C PRO A 281 -18.55 -18.29 -21.81
N GLN A 282 -19.33 -18.88 -22.71
CA GLN A 282 -20.62 -18.30 -23.12
C GLN A 282 -21.63 -18.53 -21.99
N LEU A 283 -22.17 -17.44 -21.45
CA LEU A 283 -23.23 -17.52 -20.44
C LEU A 283 -24.58 -17.83 -21.09
N GLY A 284 -25.31 -18.78 -20.51
CA GLY A 284 -26.72 -19.01 -20.77
C GLY A 284 -27.63 -18.05 -19.98
N LEU A 285 -28.94 -18.18 -20.17
CA LEU A 285 -29.97 -17.33 -19.54
C LEU A 285 -29.99 -17.34 -18.01
N PHE A 286 -29.50 -18.42 -17.37
CA PHE A 286 -29.53 -18.61 -15.91
C PHE A 286 -28.14 -18.55 -15.27
N ASP A 287 -27.10 -18.26 -16.04
CA ASP A 287 -25.73 -18.23 -15.53
C ASP A 287 -25.43 -16.93 -14.78
N GLU A 288 -24.81 -17.06 -13.61
CA GLU A 288 -24.36 -15.90 -12.82
C GLU A 288 -23.21 -15.17 -13.50
N LEU A 289 -23.26 -13.83 -13.50
CA LEU A 289 -22.24 -12.98 -14.11
C LEU A 289 -20.84 -13.18 -13.49
N ASP A 290 -20.78 -13.54 -12.20
CA ASP A 290 -19.52 -13.77 -11.48
C ASP A 290 -18.73 -14.98 -12.02
N GLN A 291 -19.34 -15.84 -12.84
CA GLN A 291 -18.60 -16.85 -13.58
C GLN A 291 -17.59 -16.24 -14.57
N LEU A 292 -17.74 -14.96 -14.95
CA LEU A 292 -16.82 -14.23 -15.80
C LEU A 292 -15.73 -13.47 -15.02
N ALA A 293 -15.79 -13.46 -13.68
CA ALA A 293 -14.91 -12.63 -12.85
C ALA A 293 -13.41 -12.96 -13.00
N GLY A 294 -13.09 -14.20 -13.36
CA GLY A 294 -11.71 -14.66 -13.60
C GLY A 294 -11.17 -14.43 -15.01
N TYR A 295 -11.92 -13.75 -15.89
CA TYR A 295 -11.58 -13.59 -17.31
C TYR A 295 -11.36 -12.11 -17.69
N PRO A 296 -10.11 -11.67 -17.96
CA PRO A 296 -9.82 -10.30 -18.38
C PRO A 296 -10.53 -9.89 -19.69
N GLN A 297 -10.62 -10.79 -20.67
CA GLN A 297 -11.30 -10.50 -21.95
C GLN A 297 -12.80 -10.19 -21.76
N ALA A 298 -13.48 -10.91 -20.87
CA ALA A 298 -14.88 -10.62 -20.55
C ALA A 298 -15.03 -9.23 -19.91
N ASN A 299 -14.06 -8.80 -19.10
CA ASN A 299 -14.06 -7.46 -18.56
C ASN A 299 -13.86 -6.41 -19.64
N GLU A 300 -12.91 -6.61 -20.57
CA GLU A 300 -12.66 -5.71 -21.70
C GLU A 300 -13.89 -5.54 -22.61
N GLU A 301 -14.52 -6.66 -23.00
CA GLU A 301 -15.75 -6.64 -23.80
C GLU A 301 -16.87 -5.87 -23.09
N ARG A 302 -17.01 -6.06 -21.77
CA ARG A 302 -18.03 -5.38 -20.98
C ARG A 302 -17.73 -3.90 -20.77
N GLU A 303 -16.46 -3.49 -20.68
CA GLU A 303 -16.08 -2.08 -20.75
C GLU A 303 -16.49 -1.47 -22.09
N ALA A 304 -16.24 -2.17 -23.21
CA ALA A 304 -16.65 -1.70 -24.53
C ALA A 304 -18.16 -1.55 -24.69
N ASN A 305 -18.93 -2.53 -24.21
CA ASN A 305 -20.39 -2.47 -24.22
C ASN A 305 -20.92 -1.33 -23.34
N LEU A 306 -20.34 -1.14 -22.15
CA LEU A 306 -20.69 -0.05 -21.26
C LEU A 306 -20.37 1.32 -21.89
N ARG A 307 -19.21 1.46 -22.53
CA ARG A 307 -18.82 2.68 -23.26
C ARG A 307 -19.88 3.07 -24.29
N TYR A 308 -20.32 2.11 -25.11
CA TYR A 308 -21.35 2.34 -26.11
C TYR A 308 -22.68 2.77 -25.47
N ALA A 309 -23.10 2.11 -24.40
CA ALA A 309 -24.33 2.44 -23.69
C ALA A 309 -24.31 3.86 -23.08
N LEU A 310 -23.17 4.26 -22.49
CA LEU A 310 -23.00 5.61 -21.93
C LEU A 310 -22.96 6.68 -23.02
N ALA A 311 -22.24 6.43 -24.12
CA ALA A 311 -22.19 7.35 -25.26
C ALA A 311 -23.58 7.60 -25.89
N ALA A 312 -24.43 6.58 -25.95
CA ALA A 312 -25.79 6.71 -26.49
C ALA A 312 -26.68 7.68 -25.70
N CYS A 313 -26.34 7.97 -24.44
CA CYS A 313 -27.08 8.90 -23.60
C CYS A 313 -27.05 10.36 -24.10
N ASP A 314 -26.11 10.73 -24.98
CA ASP A 314 -26.02 12.08 -25.55
C ASP A 314 -27.31 12.51 -26.28
N SER A 315 -27.97 11.54 -26.91
CA SER A 315 -29.23 11.73 -27.65
C SER A 315 -30.50 11.62 -26.80
N MET A 316 -30.34 11.33 -25.50
CA MET A 316 -31.46 11.05 -24.58
C MET A 316 -31.85 12.27 -23.78
N ASP A 317 -33.13 12.39 -23.43
CA ASP A 317 -33.56 13.31 -22.39
C ASP A 317 -33.10 12.82 -20.99
N SER A 318 -33.25 13.67 -19.98
CA SER A 318 -32.78 13.35 -18.62
C SER A 318 -33.45 12.10 -18.02
N ALA A 319 -34.74 11.84 -18.30
CA ALA A 319 -35.44 10.69 -17.76
C ALA A 319 -34.97 9.39 -18.44
N GLN A 320 -34.81 9.44 -19.76
CA GLN A 320 -34.26 8.34 -20.56
C GLN A 320 -32.82 8.01 -20.15
N ALA A 321 -31.96 9.01 -20.00
CA ALA A 321 -30.57 8.82 -19.57
C ALA A 321 -30.48 8.22 -18.16
N ARG A 322 -31.31 8.66 -17.20
CA ARG A 322 -31.39 8.07 -15.86
C ARG A 322 -31.76 6.59 -15.91
N ALA A 323 -32.76 6.23 -16.72
CA ALA A 323 -33.18 4.84 -16.90
C ALA A 323 -32.07 3.98 -17.54
N ALA A 324 -31.35 4.54 -18.53
CA ALA A 324 -30.23 3.87 -19.18
C ALA A 324 -29.07 3.61 -18.22
N ILE A 325 -28.69 4.61 -17.41
CA ILE A 325 -27.65 4.49 -16.38
C ILE A 325 -28.05 3.44 -15.33
N HIS A 326 -29.31 3.45 -14.87
CA HIS A 326 -29.79 2.45 -13.90
C HIS A 326 -29.72 1.02 -14.47
N LYS A 327 -30.12 0.83 -15.73
CA LYS A 327 -30.01 -0.47 -16.42
C LYS A 327 -28.54 -0.89 -16.59
N ALA A 328 -27.66 0.04 -16.93
CA ALA A 328 -26.23 -0.23 -17.02
C ALA A 328 -25.66 -0.64 -15.66
N GLU A 329 -26.06 0.03 -14.58
CA GLU A 329 -25.62 -0.28 -13.22
C GLU A 329 -26.04 -1.70 -12.80
N GLN A 330 -27.27 -2.13 -13.12
CA GLN A 330 -27.69 -3.52 -12.89
C GLN A 330 -26.83 -4.54 -13.67
N ALA A 331 -26.44 -4.20 -14.91
CA ALA A 331 -25.70 -5.11 -15.78
C ALA A 331 -24.18 -5.14 -15.54
N HIS A 332 -23.62 -4.09 -14.95
CA HIS A 332 -22.17 -3.91 -14.84
C HIS A 332 -21.68 -3.61 -13.41
N GLY A 333 -22.56 -3.25 -12.47
CA GLY A 333 -22.16 -2.78 -11.14
C GLY A 333 -21.36 -3.78 -10.32
N GLY A 334 -21.70 -5.07 -10.40
CA GLY A 334 -20.98 -6.16 -9.72
C GLY A 334 -19.51 -6.27 -10.13
N ARG A 335 -19.16 -5.80 -11.34
CA ARG A 335 -17.79 -5.84 -11.86
C ARG A 335 -16.80 -5.00 -11.07
N ARG A 336 -17.28 -4.02 -10.27
CA ARG A 336 -16.41 -3.27 -9.35
C ARG A 336 -15.78 -4.15 -8.27
N GLY A 337 -16.36 -5.32 -7.98
CA GLY A 337 -15.80 -6.33 -7.08
C GLY A 337 -14.79 -7.28 -7.74
N TRP A 338 -14.63 -7.22 -9.07
CA TRP A 338 -13.68 -8.07 -9.78
C TRP A 338 -12.23 -7.59 -9.58
N LEU A 339 -11.28 -8.52 -9.73
CA LEU A 339 -9.84 -8.22 -9.62
C LEU A 339 -9.41 -7.08 -10.56
N TRP A 340 -10.02 -7.03 -11.75
CA TRP A 340 -9.72 -6.09 -12.82
C TRP A 340 -9.89 -4.62 -12.40
N ARG A 341 -10.82 -4.33 -11.49
CA ARG A 341 -10.96 -2.98 -10.90
C ARG A 341 -9.70 -2.58 -10.13
N ARG A 342 -9.12 -3.48 -9.32
CA ARG A 342 -7.87 -3.20 -8.57
C ARG A 342 -6.67 -3.07 -9.49
N MET A 343 -6.70 -3.74 -10.65
CA MET A 343 -5.69 -3.60 -11.71
C MET A 343 -5.88 -2.37 -12.60
N GLY A 344 -6.91 -1.54 -12.36
CA GLY A 344 -7.21 -0.37 -13.19
C GLY A 344 -7.83 -0.68 -14.56
N GLN A 345 -8.32 -1.90 -14.77
CA GLN A 345 -8.87 -2.38 -16.04
C GLN A 345 -10.41 -2.24 -16.14
N SER A 346 -11.07 -1.67 -15.13
CA SER A 346 -12.54 -1.46 -15.14
C SER A 346 -12.95 0.01 -14.89
N PRO A 347 -12.34 1.00 -15.57
CA PRO A 347 -12.57 2.42 -15.28
C PRO A 347 -14.03 2.87 -15.49
N LEU A 348 -14.72 2.38 -16.53
CA LEU A 348 -16.11 2.75 -16.78
C LEU A 348 -17.05 2.12 -15.74
N ALA A 349 -16.77 0.91 -15.26
CA ALA A 349 -17.55 0.31 -14.18
C ALA A 349 -17.44 1.13 -12.86
N VAL A 350 -16.27 1.73 -12.61
CA VAL A 350 -16.06 2.67 -11.49
C VAL A 350 -16.83 3.97 -11.73
N ALA A 351 -16.67 4.60 -12.90
CA ALA A 351 -17.40 5.81 -13.27
C ALA A 351 -18.92 5.64 -13.20
N LEU A 352 -19.42 4.46 -13.60
CA LEU A 352 -20.84 4.10 -13.55
C LEU A 352 -21.39 4.10 -12.12
N GLY A 353 -20.60 3.69 -11.13
CA GLY A 353 -21.01 3.76 -9.72
C GLY A 353 -21.26 5.21 -9.27
N HIS A 354 -20.38 6.13 -9.67
CA HIS A 354 -20.54 7.55 -9.39
C HIS A 354 -21.70 8.16 -10.20
N LEU A 355 -21.90 7.76 -11.47
CA LEU A 355 -23.06 8.16 -12.28
C LEU A 355 -24.38 7.70 -11.65
N SER A 356 -24.45 6.45 -11.19
CA SER A 356 -25.64 5.93 -10.50
C SER A 356 -25.93 6.74 -9.24
N ARG A 357 -24.90 7.05 -8.45
CA ARG A 357 -25.04 7.91 -7.28
C ARG A 357 -25.52 9.31 -7.63
N LEU A 358 -24.98 9.92 -8.69
CA LEU A 358 -25.44 11.22 -9.20
C LEU A 358 -26.90 11.17 -9.65
N VAL A 359 -27.32 10.11 -10.34
CA VAL A 359 -28.71 9.90 -10.76
C VAL A 359 -29.63 9.86 -9.54
N GLU A 360 -29.28 9.12 -8.49
CA GLU A 360 -30.07 9.07 -7.25
C GLU A 360 -30.18 10.45 -6.59
N LEU A 361 -29.05 11.13 -6.39
CA LEU A 361 -28.99 12.41 -5.67
C LEU A 361 -29.71 13.54 -6.41
N SER A 362 -29.53 13.60 -7.74
CA SER A 362 -30.09 14.67 -8.58
C SER A 362 -31.60 14.56 -8.80
N THR A 363 -32.28 13.55 -8.25
CA THR A 363 -33.76 13.52 -8.21
C THR A 363 -34.32 14.62 -7.30
N LYS A 364 -33.54 15.07 -6.31
CA LYS A 364 -33.88 16.18 -5.44
C LYS A 364 -33.29 17.48 -6.00
N LEU A 365 -34.16 18.47 -6.21
CA LEU A 365 -33.75 19.84 -6.53
C LEU A 365 -33.95 20.73 -5.31
N PRO A 366 -33.01 21.65 -4.99
CA PRO A 366 -33.21 22.67 -3.96
C PRO A 366 -34.51 23.44 -4.24
N SER A 367 -35.51 23.32 -3.38
CA SER A 367 -36.86 23.89 -3.60
C SER A 367 -37.18 24.91 -2.51
N SER A 368 -37.15 26.19 -2.89
CA SER A 368 -37.44 27.33 -2.03
C SER A 368 -37.56 28.60 -2.89
N SER A 369 -38.23 29.63 -2.37
CA SER A 369 -38.28 30.98 -2.94
C SER A 369 -37.26 31.97 -2.34
N SER A 370 -36.45 31.58 -1.35
CA SER A 370 -35.42 32.44 -0.73
C SER A 370 -34.00 31.88 -0.92
N PRO A 371 -32.99 32.73 -1.13
CA PRO A 371 -31.59 32.30 -1.25
C PRO A 371 -31.11 31.49 -0.04
N GLU A 372 -31.45 31.86 1.19
CA GLU A 372 -30.98 31.22 2.42
C GLU A 372 -31.45 29.76 2.53
N GLN A 373 -32.71 29.51 2.22
CA GLN A 373 -33.27 28.15 2.21
C GLN A 373 -32.69 27.31 1.06
N LEU A 374 -32.40 27.92 -0.10
CA LEU A 374 -31.69 27.23 -1.19
C LEU A 374 -30.27 26.86 -0.76
N ALA A 375 -29.55 27.76 -0.08
CA ALA A 375 -28.23 27.48 0.48
C ALA A 375 -28.27 26.36 1.53
N ALA A 376 -29.24 26.37 2.44
CA ALA A 376 -29.41 25.29 3.42
C ALA A 376 -29.67 23.93 2.74
N SER A 377 -30.56 23.90 1.74
CA SER A 377 -30.83 22.69 0.96
C SER A 377 -29.59 22.20 0.20
N TYR A 378 -28.78 23.11 -0.33
CA TYR A 378 -27.57 22.77 -1.05
C TYR A 378 -26.50 22.20 -0.13
N GLN A 379 -26.27 22.80 1.05
CA GLN A 379 -25.34 22.29 2.07
C GLN A 379 -25.72 20.90 2.60
N GLN A 380 -27.02 20.61 2.71
CA GLN A 380 -27.47 19.31 3.22
C GLN A 380 -27.35 18.19 2.16
N HIS A 381 -27.60 18.49 0.89
CA HIS A 381 -27.73 17.46 -0.15
C HIS A 381 -27.16 17.86 -1.52
N GLY A 382 -27.32 19.11 -1.95
CA GLY A 382 -27.00 19.55 -3.31
C GLY A 382 -25.54 19.37 -3.69
N TRP A 383 -24.61 19.67 -2.78
CA TRP A 383 -23.17 19.53 -3.04
C TRP A 383 -22.75 18.09 -3.36
N GLN A 384 -23.49 17.08 -2.89
CA GLN A 384 -23.17 15.68 -3.16
C GLN A 384 -23.39 15.32 -4.64
N VAL A 385 -24.27 16.04 -5.33
CA VAL A 385 -24.46 15.90 -6.79
C VAL A 385 -23.22 16.40 -7.52
N ASP A 386 -22.70 17.56 -7.13
CA ASP A 386 -21.51 18.16 -7.72
C ASP A 386 -20.26 17.30 -7.43
N ALA A 387 -20.13 16.78 -6.20
CA ALA A 387 -19.07 15.86 -5.80
C ALA A 387 -19.08 14.58 -6.66
N ALA A 388 -20.26 13.98 -6.85
CA ALA A 388 -20.41 12.79 -7.69
C ALA A 388 -20.08 13.08 -9.16
N ALA A 389 -20.42 14.27 -9.67
CA ALA A 389 -20.06 14.68 -11.03
C ALA A 389 -18.53 14.76 -11.22
N LEU A 390 -17.80 15.26 -10.23
CA LEU A 390 -16.33 15.25 -10.26
C LEU A 390 -15.77 13.82 -10.22
N ASP A 391 -16.32 12.95 -9.37
CA ASP A 391 -15.83 11.56 -9.29
C ASP A 391 -16.06 10.77 -10.58
N VAL A 392 -17.14 11.05 -11.32
CA VAL A 392 -17.38 10.46 -12.64
C VAL A 392 -16.25 10.84 -13.62
N LEU A 393 -15.91 12.14 -13.67
CA LEU A 393 -14.88 12.64 -14.57
C LEU A 393 -13.47 12.18 -14.16
N ALA A 394 -13.22 12.07 -12.84
CA ALA A 394 -11.94 11.61 -12.30
C ALA A 394 -11.66 10.12 -12.55
N ALA A 395 -12.71 9.29 -12.70
CA ALA A 395 -12.60 7.85 -12.82
C ALA A 395 -12.04 7.34 -14.16
N VAL A 396 -11.97 8.18 -15.18
CA VAL A 396 -11.57 7.80 -16.55
C VAL A 396 -10.46 8.68 -17.10
N GLN A 397 -9.64 8.12 -18.01
CA GLN A 397 -8.51 8.83 -18.61
C GLN A 397 -8.44 8.70 -20.13
N ALA A 398 -8.80 7.54 -20.68
CA ALA A 398 -8.81 7.34 -22.13
C ALA A 398 -9.87 8.23 -22.77
N LYS A 399 -9.53 8.92 -23.88
CA LYS A 399 -10.42 9.87 -24.55
C LYS A 399 -11.81 9.28 -24.85
N ALA A 400 -11.86 8.04 -25.34
CA ALA A 400 -13.12 7.36 -25.65
C ALA A 400 -13.98 7.09 -24.41
N ASP A 401 -13.36 6.86 -23.24
CA ASP A 401 -14.07 6.72 -21.97
C ASP A 401 -14.56 8.06 -21.47
N VAL A 402 -13.70 9.09 -21.51
CA VAL A 402 -14.03 10.47 -21.16
C VAL A 402 -15.25 10.95 -21.96
N ASP A 403 -15.27 10.70 -23.26
CA ASP A 403 -16.39 11.08 -24.14
C ASP A 403 -17.69 10.37 -23.76
N ALA A 404 -17.62 9.06 -23.52
CA ALA A 404 -18.79 8.26 -23.16
C ALA A 404 -19.38 8.66 -21.80
N VAL A 405 -18.54 8.82 -20.77
CA VAL A 405 -19.03 9.27 -19.45
C VAL A 405 -19.51 10.71 -19.50
N SER A 406 -18.87 11.56 -20.30
CA SER A 406 -19.27 12.96 -20.47
C SER A 406 -20.66 13.08 -21.07
N ALA A 407 -20.99 12.28 -22.09
CA ALA A 407 -22.32 12.20 -22.68
C ALA A 407 -23.37 11.84 -21.63
N ALA A 408 -23.17 10.72 -20.90
CA ALA A 408 -24.08 10.28 -19.86
C ALA A 408 -24.23 11.28 -18.71
N LEU A 409 -23.11 11.85 -18.23
CA LEU A 409 -23.08 12.84 -17.17
C LEU A 409 -23.86 14.09 -17.60
N ARG A 410 -23.58 14.62 -18.80
CA ARG A 410 -24.21 15.85 -19.31
C ARG A 410 -25.73 15.72 -19.40
N SER A 411 -26.26 14.59 -19.87
CA SER A 411 -27.70 14.36 -20.04
C SER A 411 -28.48 14.38 -18.71
N VAL A 412 -27.81 14.13 -17.58
CA VAL A 412 -28.43 14.13 -16.25
C VAL A 412 -28.07 15.38 -15.44
N TYR A 413 -26.80 15.74 -15.42
CA TYR A 413 -26.26 16.79 -14.55
C TYR A 413 -26.58 18.20 -15.07
N ARG A 414 -26.49 18.44 -16.38
CA ARG A 414 -26.78 19.78 -16.94
C ARG A 414 -28.20 20.26 -16.62
N PRO A 415 -29.27 19.48 -16.85
CA PRO A 415 -30.63 19.94 -16.49
C PRO A 415 -30.80 20.22 -15.00
N TRP A 416 -30.15 19.45 -14.14
CA TRP A 416 -30.19 19.68 -12.69
C TRP A 416 -29.46 20.96 -12.30
N LEU A 417 -28.26 21.18 -12.85
CA LEU A 417 -27.43 22.36 -12.61
C LEU A 417 -28.15 23.63 -13.08
N ASP A 418 -28.75 23.58 -14.27
CA ASP A 418 -29.53 24.69 -14.84
C ASP A 418 -30.76 25.02 -13.99
N ALA A 419 -31.54 24.01 -13.60
CA ALA A 419 -32.69 24.20 -12.74
C ALA A 419 -32.33 24.78 -11.36
N ALA A 420 -31.20 24.35 -10.78
CA ALA A 420 -30.71 24.89 -9.51
C ALA A 420 -30.28 26.37 -9.65
N ALA A 421 -29.54 26.70 -10.72
CA ALA A 421 -29.12 28.07 -11.00
C ALA A 421 -30.32 29.00 -11.26
N VAL A 422 -31.27 28.58 -12.10
CA VAL A 422 -32.50 29.36 -12.37
C VAL A 422 -33.28 29.62 -11.08
N ARG A 423 -33.40 28.65 -10.18
CA ARG A 423 -34.08 28.84 -8.89
C ARG A 423 -33.39 29.89 -8.01
N LEU A 424 -32.05 29.86 -7.93
CA LEU A 424 -31.31 30.89 -7.19
C LEU A 424 -31.49 32.27 -7.84
N GLN A 425 -31.45 32.32 -9.17
CA GLN A 425 -31.63 33.57 -9.93
C GLN A 425 -33.01 34.19 -9.70
N GLU A 426 -34.09 33.39 -9.75
CA GLU A 426 -35.44 33.88 -9.46
C GLU A 426 -35.60 34.28 -7.98
N ALA A 427 -35.02 33.52 -7.04
CA ALA A 427 -35.01 33.90 -5.64
C ALA A 427 -34.29 35.24 -5.41
N ALA A 428 -33.09 35.41 -5.99
CA ALA A 428 -32.32 36.65 -5.93
C ALA A 428 -33.08 37.83 -6.56
N LYS A 429 -33.75 37.63 -7.71
CA LYS A 429 -34.62 38.67 -8.31
C LYS A 429 -35.74 39.08 -7.36
N SER A 430 -36.38 38.11 -6.72
CA SER A 430 -37.52 38.37 -5.84
C SER A 430 -37.16 39.17 -4.59
N VAL A 431 -35.95 38.99 -4.07
CA VAL A 431 -35.47 39.68 -2.85
C VAL A 431 -34.56 40.88 -3.14
N GLY A 432 -34.18 41.10 -4.42
CA GLY A 432 -33.36 42.23 -4.85
C GLY A 432 -31.84 42.01 -4.83
N GLY A 433 -31.37 40.77 -4.76
CA GLY A 433 -29.95 40.40 -4.77
C GLY A 433 -29.67 39.13 -3.97
N LEU A 434 -28.38 38.83 -3.77
CA LEU A 434 -27.98 37.84 -2.77
C LEU A 434 -27.98 38.46 -1.37
N PRO A 435 -28.18 37.66 -0.32
CA PRO A 435 -28.12 38.16 1.05
C PRO A 435 -26.74 38.77 1.34
N PRO A 436 -26.67 39.93 2.01
CA PRO A 436 -25.40 40.53 2.34
C PRO A 436 -24.60 39.61 3.24
N LEU A 437 -23.27 39.72 3.16
CA LEU A 437 -22.39 39.15 4.17
C LEU A 437 -22.86 39.60 5.56
N SER A 438 -23.04 38.65 6.47
CA SER A 438 -23.22 39.01 7.87
C SER A 438 -22.00 39.82 8.34
N PRO A 439 -22.16 40.81 9.22
CA PRO A 439 -21.02 41.51 9.82
C PRO A 439 -20.05 40.48 10.41
N SER A 440 -18.75 40.78 10.30
CA SER A 440 -17.62 39.87 10.55
C SER A 440 -17.90 38.90 11.70
N SER A 441 -17.96 37.60 11.37
CA SER A 441 -18.04 36.55 12.39
C SER A 441 -16.79 36.60 13.26
N SER A 442 -16.94 36.29 14.56
CA SER A 442 -15.84 36.11 15.51
C SER A 442 -14.69 35.31 14.88
N GLY A 443 -13.49 35.91 14.77
CA GLY A 443 -12.29 35.27 14.23
C GLY A 443 -11.56 36.02 13.11
N GLU A 444 -12.24 36.86 12.32
CA GLU A 444 -11.60 37.57 11.18
C GLU A 444 -10.52 38.59 11.61
N THR A 445 -10.65 39.10 12.83
CA THR A 445 -9.79 40.14 13.38
C THR A 445 -9.00 39.66 14.60
N GLU A 446 -9.06 38.37 14.92
CA GLU A 446 -8.42 37.81 16.11
C GLU A 446 -6.94 37.51 15.87
N ASP A 447 -6.10 37.91 16.82
CA ASP A 447 -4.68 37.57 16.85
C ASP A 447 -4.46 36.04 16.94
N GLY A 448 -3.42 35.55 16.28
CA GLY A 448 -3.12 34.13 16.16
C GLY A 448 -3.93 33.37 15.12
N VAL A 449 -4.68 34.06 14.25
CA VAL A 449 -5.40 33.47 13.10
C VAL A 449 -4.62 33.71 11.80
N CYS A 450 -4.34 32.62 11.08
CA CYS A 450 -3.84 32.67 9.71
C CYS A 450 -4.99 32.46 8.72
N THR A 451 -5.27 33.46 7.87
CA THR A 451 -6.23 33.34 6.78
C THR A 451 -5.56 32.75 5.55
N VAL A 452 -6.08 31.63 5.06
CA VAL A 452 -5.60 30.97 3.82
C VAL A 452 -6.65 31.19 2.75
N PHE A 453 -6.32 31.99 1.75
CA PHE A 453 -7.16 32.20 0.58
C PHE A 453 -6.90 31.13 -0.47
N VAL A 454 -7.96 30.48 -0.92
CA VAL A 454 -7.95 29.49 -2.00
C VAL A 454 -8.83 29.99 -3.14
N ASP A 455 -8.24 30.26 -4.29
CA ASP A 455 -8.94 30.81 -5.47
C ASP A 455 -9.80 29.73 -6.13
N GLY A 456 -11.14 29.88 -6.09
CA GLY A 456 -12.06 28.89 -6.68
C GLY A 456 -12.39 27.65 -5.83
N LEU A 457 -12.45 27.73 -4.49
CA LEU A 457 -12.76 26.57 -3.63
C LEU A 457 -14.27 26.30 -3.56
N ARG A 458 -14.79 25.50 -4.50
CA ARG A 458 -16.22 25.11 -4.50
C ARG A 458 -16.60 24.30 -3.25
N TYR A 459 -17.85 24.38 -2.81
CA TYR A 459 -18.31 23.79 -1.55
C TYR A 459 -18.05 22.28 -1.40
N ASP A 460 -18.32 21.47 -2.43
CA ASP A 460 -18.03 20.03 -2.43
C ASP A 460 -16.53 19.72 -2.32
N VAL A 461 -15.69 20.56 -2.93
CA VAL A 461 -14.23 20.49 -2.81
C VAL A 461 -13.79 20.86 -1.39
N ALA A 462 -14.41 21.87 -0.78
CA ALA A 462 -14.18 22.22 0.62
C ALA A 462 -14.60 21.12 1.61
N VAL A 463 -15.64 20.34 1.31
CA VAL A 463 -15.99 19.16 2.13
C VAL A 463 -14.83 18.16 2.11
N ARG A 464 -14.25 17.85 0.93
CA ARG A 464 -13.07 16.97 0.83
C ARG A 464 -11.85 17.54 1.57
N LEU A 465 -11.60 18.84 1.43
CA LEU A 465 -10.50 19.50 2.15
C LEU A 465 -10.71 19.44 3.66
N LYS A 466 -11.93 19.70 4.16
CA LYS A 466 -12.27 19.57 5.57
C LYS A 466 -12.01 18.15 6.10
N GLU A 467 -12.34 17.11 5.34
CA GLU A 467 -12.06 15.72 5.73
C GLU A 467 -10.55 15.47 5.92
N ARG A 468 -9.69 16.04 5.06
CA ARG A 468 -8.23 15.95 5.21
C ARG A 468 -7.71 16.76 6.39
N LEU A 469 -8.21 17.98 6.58
CA LEU A 469 -7.81 18.84 7.70
C LEU A 469 -8.21 18.26 9.07
N ALA A 470 -9.13 17.29 9.12
CA ALA A 470 -9.49 16.58 10.35
C ALA A 470 -8.32 15.76 10.93
N GLU A 471 -7.31 15.44 10.12
CA GLU A 471 -6.06 14.80 10.60
C GLU A 471 -5.18 15.78 11.40
N LEU A 472 -5.31 17.09 11.14
CA LEU A 472 -4.49 18.15 11.75
C LEU A 472 -5.17 18.82 12.96
N GLY A 473 -6.50 18.68 13.09
CA GLY A 473 -7.24 19.34 14.17
C GLY A 473 -8.74 19.21 14.06
N LYS A 474 -9.46 20.24 14.52
CA LYS A 474 -10.92 20.32 14.53
C LYS A 474 -11.41 21.30 13.45
N PRO A 475 -11.67 20.84 12.22
CA PRO A 475 -12.21 21.70 11.19
C PRO A 475 -13.73 21.88 11.33
N ALA A 476 -14.21 23.11 11.25
CA ALA A 476 -15.62 23.45 11.08
C ALA A 476 -15.84 24.08 9.70
N LEU A 477 -16.97 23.75 9.06
CA LEU A 477 -17.34 24.25 7.74
C LEU A 477 -18.64 25.03 7.85
N SER A 478 -18.60 26.29 7.42
CA SER A 478 -19.75 27.16 7.24
C SER A 478 -19.78 27.69 5.80
N VAL A 479 -20.79 28.50 5.47
CA VAL A 479 -20.92 29.13 4.16
C VAL A 479 -21.08 30.64 4.30
N SER A 480 -20.71 31.33 3.23
CA SER A 480 -21.05 32.73 2.99
C SER A 480 -21.52 32.91 1.55
N TRP A 481 -22.22 34.02 1.30
CA TRP A 481 -22.40 34.51 -0.07
C TRP A 481 -21.19 35.35 -0.48
N THR A 482 -20.72 35.15 -1.70
CA THR A 482 -19.72 36.02 -2.32
C THR A 482 -20.35 37.28 -2.93
N SER A 483 -19.51 38.18 -3.42
CA SER A 483 -19.94 39.37 -4.15
C SER A 483 -20.67 39.02 -5.44
N MET A 484 -21.55 39.91 -5.87
CA MET A 484 -22.16 39.95 -7.18
C MET A 484 -21.40 40.97 -8.04
N PRO A 485 -20.60 40.54 -9.04
CA PRO A 485 -20.47 39.18 -9.57
C PRO A 485 -19.43 38.34 -8.81
N SER A 486 -19.54 37.01 -8.94
CA SER A 486 -18.66 36.03 -8.29
C SER A 486 -17.35 35.83 -9.08
N VAL A 487 -16.62 36.92 -9.31
CA VAL A 487 -15.33 36.94 -10.00
C VAL A 487 -14.23 37.35 -9.02
N THR A 488 -13.02 36.85 -9.19
CA THR A 488 -11.89 37.10 -8.29
C THR A 488 -11.63 38.58 -7.99
N ALA A 489 -11.73 39.43 -9.01
CA ALA A 489 -11.53 40.88 -8.87
C ALA A 489 -12.47 41.52 -7.83
N SER A 490 -13.71 41.02 -7.71
CA SER A 490 -14.70 41.50 -6.73
C SER A 490 -14.74 40.66 -5.46
N GLY A 491 -14.64 39.33 -5.58
CA GLY A 491 -14.86 38.38 -4.50
C GLY A 491 -13.67 38.25 -3.55
N LYS A 492 -12.43 38.39 -4.04
CA LYS A 492 -11.24 38.32 -3.19
C LYS A 492 -11.20 39.49 -2.18
N PRO A 493 -11.45 40.74 -2.58
CA PRO A 493 -11.63 41.83 -1.63
C PRO A 493 -12.82 41.59 -0.68
N TRP A 494 -13.91 40.99 -1.19
CA TRP A 494 -15.15 40.74 -0.44
C TRP A 494 -14.97 39.76 0.72
N CYS A 495 -14.11 38.74 0.58
CA CYS A 495 -13.81 37.77 1.64
C CYS A 495 -12.54 38.10 2.45
N SER A 496 -11.82 39.16 2.09
CA SER A 496 -10.58 39.58 2.75
C SER A 496 -10.83 40.29 4.08
N PRO A 497 -9.87 40.27 5.03
CA PRO A 497 -9.94 41.02 6.29
C PRO A 497 -10.04 42.54 6.11
N VAL A 498 -9.74 43.06 4.93
CA VAL A 498 -9.72 44.50 4.63
C VAL A 498 -10.96 44.98 3.86
N ARG A 499 -11.99 44.14 3.74
CA ARG A 499 -13.25 44.46 3.03
C ARG A 499 -13.81 45.82 3.41
N ASP A 500 -13.81 46.16 4.70
CA ASP A 500 -14.42 47.40 5.21
C ASP A 500 -13.63 48.68 4.84
N TRP A 501 -12.44 48.53 4.24
CA TRP A 501 -11.61 49.62 3.70
C TRP A 501 -11.64 49.70 2.16
N VAL A 502 -12.52 48.91 1.53
CA VAL A 502 -12.69 48.85 0.08
C VAL A 502 -14.02 49.49 -0.31
N ALA A 503 -14.06 50.18 -1.45
CA ALA A 503 -15.26 50.79 -2.00
C ALA A 503 -15.29 50.64 -3.53
N GLY A 504 -16.45 50.87 -4.14
CA GLY A 504 -16.59 50.95 -5.60
C GLY A 504 -17.23 52.26 -6.04
N THR A 505 -17.01 52.59 -7.30
CA THR A 505 -17.53 53.79 -7.99
C THR A 505 -18.00 53.41 -9.40
N LYS A 506 -18.74 54.29 -10.05
CA LYS A 506 -19.23 54.05 -11.42
C LYS A 506 -18.13 54.09 -12.48
N GLU A 507 -16.98 54.70 -12.16
CA GLU A 507 -15.82 54.75 -13.04
C GLU A 507 -14.98 53.47 -13.00
N ASP A 508 -15.29 52.54 -12.08
CA ASP A 508 -14.57 51.28 -11.97
C ASP A 508 -15.00 50.30 -13.07
N ALA A 509 -14.02 49.74 -13.77
CA ALA A 509 -14.20 48.73 -14.79
C ALA A 509 -13.68 47.36 -14.31
N ASP A 510 -13.93 46.32 -15.10
CA ASP A 510 -13.42 44.96 -14.86
C ASP A 510 -13.73 44.38 -13.47
N PHE A 511 -14.79 44.88 -12.82
CA PHE A 511 -15.22 44.50 -11.49
C PHE A 511 -14.12 44.67 -10.42
N GLN A 512 -13.17 45.59 -10.66
CA GLN A 512 -12.10 45.90 -9.73
C GLN A 512 -12.51 47.07 -8.82
N PRO A 513 -12.68 46.85 -7.50
CA PRO A 513 -12.95 47.93 -6.56
C PRO A 513 -11.67 48.74 -6.27
N ARG A 514 -11.77 49.68 -5.34
CA ARG A 514 -10.69 50.60 -4.96
C ARG A 514 -10.51 50.70 -3.46
N VAL A 515 -9.35 51.17 -3.04
CA VAL A 515 -9.10 51.54 -1.65
C VAL A 515 -9.97 52.76 -1.30
N ALA A 516 -10.80 52.65 -0.27
CA ALA A 516 -11.76 53.71 0.08
C ALA A 516 -11.07 55.03 0.49
N ALA A 517 -9.88 54.95 1.09
CA ALA A 517 -9.17 56.10 1.62
C ALA A 517 -8.53 57.01 0.56
N ASP A 518 -7.95 56.42 -0.50
CA ASP A 518 -7.19 57.17 -1.51
C ASP A 518 -7.67 56.97 -2.96
N GLY A 519 -8.71 56.15 -3.15
CA GLY A 519 -9.37 55.92 -4.42
C GLY A 519 -8.55 55.11 -5.43
N LYS A 520 -7.40 54.52 -5.05
CA LYS A 520 -6.58 53.74 -5.98
C LYS A 520 -7.24 52.39 -6.31
N PRO A 521 -7.15 51.91 -7.57
CA PRO A 521 -7.66 50.59 -7.94
C PRO A 521 -7.03 49.49 -7.07
N LEU A 522 -7.83 48.55 -6.62
CA LEU A 522 -7.41 47.49 -5.70
C LEU A 522 -6.71 46.35 -6.47
N SER A 523 -5.55 46.66 -7.03
CA SER A 523 -4.64 45.67 -7.60
C SER A 523 -4.13 44.71 -6.53
N ALA A 524 -3.54 43.58 -6.94
CA ALA A 524 -2.89 42.64 -6.01
C ALA A 524 -1.87 43.35 -5.09
N TYR A 525 -1.12 44.32 -5.64
CA TYR A 525 -0.20 45.14 -4.85
C TYR A 525 -0.93 45.99 -3.81
N ASN A 526 -1.99 46.71 -4.20
CA ASN A 526 -2.72 47.58 -3.28
C ASN A 526 -3.52 46.79 -2.23
N LEU A 527 -4.03 45.60 -2.56
CA LEU A 527 -4.63 44.68 -1.57
C LEU A 527 -3.60 44.23 -0.52
N ARG A 528 -2.43 43.75 -0.96
CA ARG A 528 -1.34 43.35 -0.05
C ARG A 528 -0.86 44.50 0.82
N LYS A 529 -0.73 45.70 0.22
CA LYS A 529 -0.38 46.91 0.95
C LYS A 529 -1.43 47.25 2.03
N LEU A 530 -2.71 47.19 1.67
CA LEU A 530 -3.82 47.48 2.59
C LEU A 530 -3.89 46.47 3.74
N LEU A 531 -3.64 45.18 3.47
CA LEU A 531 -3.49 44.15 4.49
C LEU A 531 -2.35 44.49 5.46
N ALA A 532 -1.19 44.88 4.95
CA ALA A 532 -0.04 45.27 5.78
C ALA A 532 -0.35 46.51 6.64
N GLU A 533 -0.97 47.55 6.06
CA GLU A 533 -1.33 48.79 6.76
C GLU A 533 -2.39 48.58 7.85
N THR A 534 -3.19 47.53 7.76
CA THR A 534 -4.18 47.14 8.77
C THR A 534 -3.68 46.10 9.78
N GLY A 535 -2.37 45.80 9.76
CA GLY A 535 -1.73 44.89 10.71
C GLY A 535 -1.98 43.41 10.41
N VAL A 536 -2.13 43.04 9.13
CA VAL A 536 -2.17 41.65 8.66
C VAL A 536 -0.88 41.35 7.90
N GLN A 537 -0.16 40.31 8.34
CA GLN A 537 1.07 39.85 7.69
C GLN A 537 0.72 39.15 6.39
N VAL A 538 1.15 39.70 5.26
CA VAL A 538 1.01 39.03 3.96
C VAL A 538 2.18 38.05 3.83
N LEU A 539 1.88 36.75 3.83
CA LEU A 539 2.88 35.68 3.73
C LEU A 539 2.96 35.17 2.30
N ASP A 540 4.11 35.38 1.66
CA ASP A 540 4.44 34.72 0.40
C ASP A 540 4.72 33.22 0.63
N LYS A 541 4.90 32.46 -0.47
CA LYS A 541 4.90 30.97 -0.47
C LYS A 541 5.82 30.31 0.56
N HIS A 542 6.93 30.94 0.93
CA HIS A 542 7.92 30.37 1.86
C HIS A 542 7.99 31.10 3.20
N GLU A 543 7.19 32.14 3.39
CA GLU A 543 7.19 32.92 4.62
C GLU A 543 6.23 32.28 5.63
N SER A 544 6.61 32.29 6.92
CA SER A 544 5.77 31.73 7.98
C SER A 544 5.18 32.79 8.91
N GLY A 545 5.72 34.01 8.92
CA GLY A 545 5.24 35.10 9.78
C GLY A 545 5.40 34.86 11.28
N ASP A 546 4.85 35.79 12.07
CA ASP A 546 4.71 35.69 13.52
C ASP A 546 3.32 35.13 13.90
N PRO A 547 3.24 33.91 14.48
CA PRO A 547 1.99 33.28 14.89
C PRO A 547 1.23 33.99 16.01
N GLN A 548 1.82 35.01 16.66
CA GLN A 548 1.10 35.83 17.64
C GLN A 548 0.24 36.92 16.96
N GLY A 549 0.55 37.28 15.71
CA GLY A 549 -0.19 38.28 14.95
C GLY A 549 -1.29 37.67 14.09
N ARG A 550 -1.70 38.40 13.04
CA ARG A 550 -2.63 37.94 12.02
C ARG A 550 -1.91 37.79 10.70
N ALA A 551 -2.29 36.80 9.90
CA ALA A 551 -1.67 36.57 8.60
C ALA A 551 -2.69 36.31 7.50
N TRP A 552 -2.29 36.61 6.27
CA TRP A 552 -2.96 36.27 5.03
C TRP A 552 -1.96 35.57 4.11
N THR A 553 -2.32 34.39 3.61
CA THR A 553 -1.54 33.67 2.60
C THR A 553 -2.47 33.14 1.52
N GLU A 554 -1.93 32.88 0.33
CA GLU A 554 -2.68 32.38 -0.82
C GLU A 554 -2.13 31.00 -1.18
N SER A 555 -3.01 30.01 -1.34
CA SER A 555 -2.63 28.63 -1.68
C SER A 555 -3.67 27.93 -2.53
N GLY A 556 -3.23 26.96 -3.33
CA GLY A 556 -4.02 26.29 -4.34
C GLY A 556 -4.14 27.09 -5.64
N ASP A 557 -4.49 26.40 -6.72
CA ASP A 557 -4.54 26.94 -8.08
C ASP A 557 -5.81 26.48 -8.83
N LEU A 558 -6.92 26.28 -8.10
CA LEU A 558 -8.12 25.64 -8.66
C LEU A 558 -8.72 26.44 -9.82
N ASP A 559 -8.81 27.77 -9.68
CA ASP A 559 -9.41 28.60 -10.73
C ASP A 559 -8.59 28.64 -12.02
N HIS A 560 -7.32 28.99 -11.91
CA HIS A 560 -6.40 29.03 -13.04
C HIS A 560 -6.33 27.66 -13.75
N TYR A 561 -6.17 26.58 -12.98
CA TYR A 561 -6.13 25.22 -13.51
C TYR A 561 -7.45 24.83 -14.19
N GLY A 562 -8.58 25.25 -13.63
CA GLY A 562 -9.90 25.04 -14.21
C GLY A 562 -10.06 25.70 -15.58
N HIS A 563 -9.64 26.97 -15.72
CA HIS A 563 -9.66 27.67 -17.01
C HIS A 563 -8.71 27.05 -18.03
N GLU A 564 -7.51 26.61 -17.62
CA GLU A 564 -6.50 26.05 -18.53
C GLU A 564 -6.84 24.62 -18.98
N HIS A 565 -7.44 23.81 -18.10
CA HIS A 565 -7.54 22.36 -18.30
C HIS A 565 -8.97 21.79 -18.25
N GLY A 566 -9.98 22.62 -17.96
CA GLY A 566 -11.39 22.24 -18.02
C GLY A 566 -11.70 21.01 -17.17
N ILE A 567 -12.32 19.99 -17.77
CA ILE A 567 -12.75 18.77 -17.04
C ILE A 567 -11.62 17.97 -16.40
N ARG A 568 -10.37 18.18 -16.82
CA ARG A 568 -9.19 17.55 -16.20
C ARG A 568 -9.01 17.97 -14.75
N LEU A 569 -9.53 19.14 -14.33
CA LEU A 569 -9.54 19.58 -12.93
C LEU A 569 -10.11 18.49 -12.01
N ALA A 570 -11.14 17.76 -12.43
CA ALA A 570 -11.73 16.70 -11.62
C ALA A 570 -10.74 15.58 -11.28
N ARG A 571 -9.86 15.21 -12.23
CA ARG A 571 -8.87 14.15 -12.05
C ARG A 571 -7.69 14.60 -11.19
N ASP A 572 -7.24 15.83 -11.41
CA ASP A 572 -6.03 16.37 -10.77
C ASP A 572 -6.38 17.18 -9.49
N LEU A 573 -7.64 17.11 -9.01
CA LEU A 573 -8.16 17.83 -7.83
C LEU A 573 -7.37 17.52 -6.56
N ASP A 574 -7.00 16.26 -6.35
CA ASP A 574 -6.27 15.84 -5.15
C ASP A 574 -4.90 16.51 -5.08
N VAL A 575 -4.25 16.75 -6.23
CA VAL A 575 -2.98 17.47 -6.32
C VAL A 575 -3.17 18.93 -5.93
N GLN A 576 -4.29 19.55 -6.32
CA GLN A 576 -4.60 20.93 -5.94
C GLN A 576 -4.88 21.08 -4.45
N LEU A 577 -5.60 20.11 -3.86
CA LEU A 577 -5.87 20.10 -2.42
C LEU A 577 -4.61 19.82 -1.59
N ASN A 578 -3.67 19.00 -2.08
CA ASN A 578 -2.41 18.75 -1.40
C ASN A 578 -1.59 20.04 -1.21
N GLN A 579 -1.58 20.95 -2.18
CA GLN A 579 -0.88 22.24 -2.03
C GLN A 579 -1.45 23.09 -0.88
N VAL A 580 -2.77 23.05 -0.68
CA VAL A 580 -3.41 23.73 0.45
C VAL A 580 -3.05 23.05 1.78
N MET A 581 -3.07 21.72 1.81
CA MET A 581 -2.66 20.93 2.99
C MET A 581 -1.21 21.19 3.38
N GLU A 582 -0.27 21.09 2.43
CA GLU A 582 1.16 21.34 2.62
C GLU A 582 1.38 22.74 3.22
N ARG A 583 0.70 23.76 2.67
CA ARG A 583 0.81 25.12 3.19
C ARG A 583 0.28 25.27 4.63
N VAL A 584 -0.84 24.62 4.95
CA VAL A 584 -1.37 24.63 6.31
C VAL A 584 -0.41 23.92 7.27
N GLU A 585 0.12 22.76 6.89
CA GLU A 585 1.09 22.00 7.70
C GLU A 585 2.39 22.78 7.96
N GLU A 586 2.94 23.45 6.96
CA GLU A 586 4.10 24.34 7.10
C GLU A 586 3.86 25.44 8.14
N LEU A 587 2.67 26.05 8.11
CA LEU A 587 2.30 27.11 9.05
C LEU A 587 2.01 26.57 10.45
N ILE A 588 1.47 25.36 10.57
CA ILE A 588 1.35 24.64 11.85
C ILE A 588 2.73 24.41 12.46
N GLN A 589 3.69 23.93 11.66
CA GLN A 589 5.07 23.71 12.11
C GLN A 589 5.74 25.03 12.55
N ALA A 590 5.36 26.14 11.94
CA ALA A 590 5.82 27.47 12.34
C ALA A 590 5.13 28.03 13.60
N GLY A 591 4.10 27.36 14.12
CA GLY A 591 3.42 27.71 15.38
C GLY A 591 2.01 28.28 15.23
N TRP A 592 1.46 28.40 14.02
CA TRP A 592 0.06 28.79 13.84
C TRP A 592 -0.88 27.68 14.30
N GLN A 593 -1.84 28.04 15.15
CA GLN A 593 -2.78 27.07 15.73
C GLN A 593 -4.21 27.24 15.25
N ARG A 594 -4.53 28.39 14.63
CA ARG A 594 -5.89 28.70 14.15
C ARG A 594 -5.83 29.17 12.71
N PHE A 595 -6.62 28.53 11.86
CA PHE A 595 -6.71 28.87 10.45
C PHE A 595 -8.14 29.22 10.06
N ARG A 596 -8.26 30.18 9.13
CA ARG A 596 -9.51 30.51 8.45
C ARG A 596 -9.28 30.39 6.95
N ILE A 597 -9.78 29.32 6.34
CA ILE A 597 -9.65 29.07 4.91
C ILE A 597 -10.88 29.64 4.21
N VAL A 598 -10.67 30.52 3.24
CA VAL A 598 -11.73 31.23 2.51
C VAL A 598 -11.49 31.19 1.02
N THR A 599 -12.55 31.50 0.29
CA THR A 599 -12.53 31.66 -1.16
C THR A 599 -13.47 32.77 -1.57
N ASP A 600 -13.21 33.27 -2.77
CA ASP A 600 -13.93 34.33 -3.46
C ASP A 600 -15.07 33.81 -4.34
N HIS A 601 -14.98 32.60 -4.88
CA HIS A 601 -16.07 32.00 -5.65
C HIS A 601 -15.91 30.49 -5.74
N GLY A 602 -16.96 29.80 -6.15
CA GLY A 602 -16.82 28.48 -6.78
C GLY A 602 -16.98 28.58 -8.28
N TRP A 603 -17.41 27.50 -8.93
CA TRP A 603 -17.39 27.39 -10.38
C TRP A 603 -18.37 26.35 -10.91
N LEU A 604 -18.75 26.53 -12.17
CA LEU A 604 -19.38 25.49 -12.97
C LEU A 604 -18.33 24.73 -13.76
N LEU A 605 -18.50 23.41 -13.84
CA LEU A 605 -17.73 22.54 -14.72
C LEU A 605 -18.70 21.61 -15.43
N LEU A 606 -18.74 21.69 -16.76
CA LEU A 606 -19.66 20.91 -17.56
C LEU A 606 -18.96 20.36 -18.81
N PRO A 607 -18.84 19.03 -18.95
CA PRO A 607 -18.20 18.44 -20.12
C PRO A 607 -18.97 18.79 -21.40
N GLY A 608 -18.23 19.11 -22.48
CA GLY A 608 -18.83 19.56 -23.74
C GLY A 608 -19.29 21.02 -23.71
N GLY A 609 -18.91 21.78 -22.69
CA GLY A 609 -19.09 23.23 -22.60
C GLY A 609 -20.44 23.69 -22.05
N LEU A 610 -20.43 24.86 -21.43
CA LEU A 610 -21.63 25.56 -20.99
C LEU A 610 -22.47 26.04 -22.20
N PRO A 611 -23.80 26.07 -22.10
CA PRO A 611 -24.67 26.57 -23.17
C PRO A 611 -24.36 28.03 -23.49
N LYS A 612 -24.26 28.37 -24.77
CA LYS A 612 -24.07 29.78 -25.18
C LYS A 612 -25.39 30.56 -25.04
N THR A 613 -25.30 31.78 -24.54
CA THR A 613 -26.36 32.80 -24.65
C THR A 613 -25.78 34.08 -25.27
N GLU A 614 -26.61 34.90 -25.89
CA GLU A 614 -26.16 36.11 -26.57
C GLU A 614 -26.35 37.36 -25.71
N LEU A 615 -25.33 38.22 -25.69
CA LEU A 615 -25.40 39.58 -25.17
C LEU A 615 -24.70 40.51 -26.17
N PRO A 616 -25.41 41.47 -26.79
CA PRO A 616 -24.83 42.29 -27.85
C PRO A 616 -23.61 43.10 -27.39
N MET A 617 -22.46 42.95 -28.07
CA MET A 617 -21.21 43.61 -27.66
C MET A 617 -21.26 45.13 -27.63
N HIS A 618 -22.18 45.75 -28.39
CA HIS A 618 -22.33 47.21 -28.36
C HIS A 618 -22.97 47.73 -27.06
N GLN A 619 -23.64 46.88 -26.27
CA GLN A 619 -24.33 47.22 -25.02
C GLN A 619 -23.45 47.05 -23.77
N VAL A 620 -22.29 46.40 -23.90
CA VAL A 620 -21.41 46.06 -22.77
C VAL A 620 -20.17 46.92 -22.78
N GLU A 621 -19.67 47.26 -21.59
CA GLU A 621 -18.37 47.90 -21.39
C GLU A 621 -17.30 46.82 -21.19
N THR A 622 -17.51 45.95 -20.21
CA THR A 622 -16.70 44.76 -19.96
C THR A 622 -17.58 43.52 -20.06
N ARG A 623 -17.08 42.45 -20.69
CA ARG A 623 -17.79 41.15 -20.78
C ARG A 623 -16.90 39.99 -20.38
N TRP A 624 -17.29 39.30 -19.32
CA TRP A 624 -16.71 38.04 -18.87
C TRP A 624 -17.56 36.87 -19.37
N GLY A 625 -17.18 35.64 -19.04
CA GLY A 625 -17.95 34.45 -19.43
C GLY A 625 -19.40 34.52 -18.98
N ARG A 626 -19.66 34.89 -17.72
CA ARG A 626 -21.00 34.77 -17.11
C ARG A 626 -21.60 36.06 -16.55
N SER A 627 -20.85 37.16 -16.62
CA SER A 627 -21.28 38.49 -16.21
C SER A 627 -20.74 39.55 -17.17
N ALA A 628 -21.42 40.69 -17.26
CA ALA A 628 -20.98 41.81 -18.07
C ALA A 628 -21.45 43.14 -17.48
N ILE A 629 -20.58 44.15 -17.49
CA ILE A 629 -20.95 45.53 -17.18
C ILE A 629 -21.70 46.10 -18.38
N LEU A 630 -22.89 46.64 -18.13
CA LEU A 630 -23.70 47.31 -19.15
C LEU A 630 -23.33 48.79 -19.25
N LYS A 631 -23.32 49.33 -20.48
CA LYS A 631 -23.22 50.78 -20.70
C LYS A 631 -24.44 51.50 -20.13
N GLU A 632 -24.28 52.76 -19.74
CA GLU A 632 -25.40 53.60 -19.27
C GLU A 632 -26.58 53.68 -20.27
N SER A 633 -26.29 53.59 -21.57
CA SER A 633 -27.29 53.63 -22.65
C SER A 633 -27.94 52.28 -22.97
N ALA A 634 -27.50 51.19 -22.32
CA ALA A 634 -28.03 49.85 -22.56
C ALA A 634 -29.30 49.59 -21.76
N PHE A 635 -30.21 48.81 -22.34
CA PHE A 635 -31.34 48.27 -21.61
C PHE A 635 -30.89 47.05 -20.80
N GLY A 636 -31.27 47.00 -19.52
CA GLY A 636 -31.03 45.83 -18.67
C GLY A 636 -31.65 44.56 -19.23
N THR A 637 -31.08 43.42 -18.85
CA THR A 637 -31.68 42.11 -19.11
C THR A 637 -32.64 41.74 -17.98
N SER A 638 -33.37 40.63 -18.11
CA SER A 638 -34.20 40.11 -17.00
C SER A 638 -33.39 39.66 -15.78
N LEU A 639 -32.06 39.51 -15.92
CA LEU A 639 -31.13 39.13 -14.86
C LEU A 639 -30.02 40.19 -14.74
N THR A 640 -30.43 41.41 -14.41
CA THR A 640 -29.54 42.55 -14.18
C THR A 640 -29.60 42.99 -12.72
N PHE A 641 -28.43 43.14 -12.08
CA PHE A 641 -28.30 43.63 -10.71
C PHE A 641 -27.18 44.66 -10.61
N GLY A 642 -27.23 45.51 -9.58
CA GLY A 642 -26.15 46.44 -9.26
C GLY A 642 -24.95 45.72 -8.63
N TRP A 643 -23.74 46.09 -9.05
CA TRP A 643 -22.49 45.61 -8.47
C TRP A 643 -22.45 45.82 -6.96
N ASP A 644 -21.98 44.84 -6.20
CA ASP A 644 -21.97 44.93 -4.74
C ASP A 644 -21.10 46.05 -4.18
N TRP A 645 -20.01 46.41 -4.87
CA TRP A 645 -19.17 47.55 -4.48
C TRP A 645 -19.73 48.90 -4.95
N CYS A 646 -20.59 48.94 -5.98
CA CYS A 646 -21.25 50.15 -6.46
C CYS A 646 -22.60 49.83 -7.15
N LYS A 647 -23.72 50.10 -6.48
CA LYS A 647 -25.05 49.73 -6.98
C LYS A 647 -25.49 50.49 -8.24
N GLU A 648 -24.80 51.56 -8.62
CA GLU A 648 -25.02 52.28 -9.87
C GLU A 648 -24.52 51.47 -11.08
N VAL A 649 -23.46 50.65 -10.92
CA VAL A 649 -22.91 49.82 -12.00
C VAL A 649 -23.84 48.63 -12.25
N GLN A 650 -24.49 48.62 -13.42
CA GLN A 650 -25.42 47.57 -13.82
C GLN A 650 -24.70 46.38 -14.44
N ILE A 651 -24.94 45.19 -13.89
CA ILE A 651 -24.33 43.94 -14.34
C ILE A 651 -25.40 43.03 -14.93
N ALA A 652 -25.24 42.61 -16.18
CA ALA A 652 -26.01 41.52 -16.77
C ALA A 652 -25.36 40.17 -16.47
N TYR A 653 -26.16 39.20 -16.03
CA TYR A 653 -25.71 37.84 -15.78
C TYR A 653 -26.27 36.87 -16.82
N ALA A 654 -25.49 35.83 -17.15
CA ALA A 654 -25.93 34.79 -18.06
C ALA A 654 -27.02 33.91 -17.39
N PRO A 655 -28.22 33.73 -18.00
CA PRO A 655 -29.31 32.95 -17.41
C PRO A 655 -28.95 31.48 -17.16
N GLY A 656 -29.48 30.89 -16.09
CA GLY A 656 -29.25 29.49 -15.72
C GLY A 656 -27.76 29.17 -15.59
N VAL A 657 -27.28 28.16 -16.31
CA VAL A 657 -25.85 27.81 -16.39
C VAL A 657 -25.16 28.29 -17.67
N SER A 658 -25.81 29.16 -18.44
CA SER A 658 -25.27 29.61 -19.73
C SER A 658 -24.05 30.52 -19.58
N CYS A 659 -23.35 30.73 -20.70
CA CYS A 659 -22.17 31.56 -20.83
C CYS A 659 -22.32 32.47 -22.06
N PHE A 660 -21.86 33.72 -21.98
CA PHE A 660 -21.78 34.65 -23.11
C PHE A 660 -20.65 34.26 -24.09
N VAL A 661 -19.74 33.38 -23.66
CA VAL A 661 -18.64 32.82 -24.46
C VAL A 661 -18.93 31.36 -24.77
N ALA A 662 -18.78 30.96 -26.03
CA ALA A 662 -19.04 29.59 -26.46
C ALA A 662 -17.85 28.66 -26.13
N GLY A 663 -18.15 27.38 -25.85
CA GLY A 663 -17.13 26.33 -25.73
C GLY A 663 -16.40 26.27 -24.39
N THR A 664 -16.78 27.09 -23.42
CA THR A 664 -16.17 27.12 -22.08
C THR A 664 -16.70 25.97 -21.21
N GLU A 665 -15.84 25.03 -20.80
CA GLU A 665 -16.23 23.93 -19.90
C GLU A 665 -16.23 24.33 -18.42
N TYR A 666 -15.29 25.21 -18.04
CA TYR A 666 -15.11 25.74 -16.70
C TYR A 666 -15.39 27.24 -16.70
N ALA A 667 -16.33 27.72 -15.87
CA ALA A 667 -16.55 29.15 -15.74
C ALA A 667 -17.12 29.53 -14.36
N HIS A 668 -16.91 30.78 -14.00
CA HIS A 668 -17.50 31.43 -12.84
C HIS A 668 -17.95 32.87 -13.21
N GLY A 669 -18.47 33.61 -12.24
CA GLY A 669 -18.96 34.98 -12.38
C GLY A 669 -20.48 35.10 -12.59
N GLY A 670 -21.19 33.97 -12.66
CA GLY A 670 -22.64 33.91 -12.77
C GLY A 670 -23.37 33.97 -11.43
N LEU A 671 -24.65 33.58 -11.46
CA LEU A 671 -25.50 33.43 -10.27
C LEU A 671 -25.98 31.98 -10.17
N SER A 672 -25.20 31.14 -9.52
CA SER A 672 -25.55 29.76 -9.17
C SER A 672 -25.07 29.44 -7.75
N LEU A 673 -25.63 28.39 -7.14
CA LEU A 673 -25.21 27.96 -5.80
C LEU A 673 -23.72 27.55 -5.81
N GLN A 674 -23.29 26.89 -6.87
CA GLN A 674 -21.92 26.44 -7.08
C GLN A 674 -20.91 27.59 -7.16
N GLU A 675 -21.31 28.75 -7.69
CA GLU A 675 -20.43 29.91 -7.83
C GLU A 675 -20.51 30.84 -6.61
N CYS A 676 -21.71 31.09 -6.10
CA CYS A 676 -21.96 32.17 -5.16
C CYS A 676 -21.94 31.75 -3.69
N LEU A 677 -22.24 30.47 -3.39
CA LEU A 677 -22.24 29.96 -2.03
C LEU A 677 -20.85 29.41 -1.69
N VAL A 678 -20.02 30.28 -1.12
CA VAL A 678 -18.62 29.99 -0.87
C VAL A 678 -18.41 29.37 0.52
N PRO A 679 -17.60 28.31 0.64
CA PRO A 679 -17.25 27.72 1.93
C PRO A 679 -16.31 28.61 2.74
N VAL A 680 -16.44 28.54 4.05
CA VAL A 680 -15.47 29.06 5.02
C VAL A 680 -15.13 27.91 5.96
N ILE A 681 -13.86 27.51 6.00
CA ILE A 681 -13.37 26.48 6.92
C ILE A 681 -12.60 27.17 8.04
N THR A 682 -12.98 26.93 9.29
CA THR A 682 -12.10 27.22 10.43
C THR A 682 -11.43 25.94 10.88
N LEU A 683 -10.16 26.02 11.28
CA LEU A 683 -9.42 24.89 11.81
C LEU A 683 -8.72 25.32 13.10
N ASP A 684 -9.11 24.69 14.20
CA ASP A 684 -8.35 24.73 15.45
C ASP A 684 -7.45 23.50 15.51
N VAL A 685 -6.14 23.71 15.47
CA VAL A 685 -5.14 22.65 15.54
C VAL A 685 -5.23 22.03 16.93
N VAL A 686 -5.50 20.73 16.98
CA VAL A 686 -5.34 19.99 18.23
C VAL A 686 -3.85 19.78 18.36
N ALA A 687 -3.26 20.24 19.47
CA ALA A 687 -1.85 20.00 19.74
C ALA A 687 -1.55 18.53 19.45
N LEU A 688 -0.80 18.26 18.37
CA LEU A 688 -0.09 17.00 18.24
C LEU A 688 0.61 16.84 19.58
N ALA A 689 0.36 15.72 20.26
CA ALA A 689 1.11 15.36 21.47
C ALA A 689 2.57 15.72 21.16
N SER A 690 3.14 16.58 22.01
CA SER A 690 4.32 17.42 21.77
C SER A 690 5.29 16.83 20.74
N PRO A 691 5.87 17.63 19.83
CA PRO A 691 6.79 17.12 18.81
C PRO A 691 7.73 16.14 19.50
N THR A 692 7.66 14.86 19.10
CA THR A 692 8.53 13.82 19.64
C THR A 692 9.92 14.39 19.56
N ALA A 693 10.45 14.80 20.70
CA ALA A 693 11.64 15.61 20.73
C ALA A 693 12.73 14.83 19.97
N ASN A 694 13.35 15.48 18.99
CA ASN A 694 14.38 14.87 18.16
C ASN A 694 15.61 14.59 19.03
N VAL A 695 15.61 13.44 19.69
CA VAL A 695 16.71 12.95 20.51
C VAL A 695 17.71 12.23 19.62
N THR A 696 18.98 12.61 19.70
CA THR A 696 20.07 11.93 19.00
C THR A 696 20.89 11.13 19.99
N ILE A 697 21.23 9.87 19.66
CA ILE A 697 22.21 9.09 20.42
C ILE A 697 23.60 9.57 20.00
N LYS A 698 24.29 10.27 20.90
CA LYS A 698 25.63 10.82 20.68
C LYS A 698 26.70 9.76 20.75
N ALA A 699 26.56 8.83 21.70
CA ALA A 699 27.53 7.76 21.91
C ALA A 699 26.87 6.52 22.53
N VAL A 700 27.37 5.36 22.12
CA VAL A 700 27.12 4.07 22.75
C VAL A 700 28.48 3.50 23.13
N THR A 701 28.71 3.23 24.41
CA THR A 701 30.01 2.75 24.90
C THR A 701 29.84 1.56 25.81
N TRP A 702 30.56 0.48 25.51
CA TRP A 702 30.54 -0.73 26.32
C TRP A 702 31.73 -0.81 27.27
N ARG A 703 31.47 -1.39 28.46
CA ARG A 703 32.48 -1.87 29.40
C ARG A 703 32.03 -3.23 29.93
N GLY A 704 32.49 -4.29 29.27
CA GLY A 704 31.95 -5.64 29.50
C GLY A 704 30.44 -5.65 29.20
N LEU A 705 29.62 -6.20 30.09
CA LEU A 705 28.16 -6.28 29.92
C LEU A 705 27.40 -4.99 30.27
N ARG A 706 28.10 -3.86 30.48
CA ARG A 706 27.47 -2.56 30.72
C ARG A 706 27.59 -1.68 29.49
N CYS A 707 26.45 -1.22 29.01
CA CYS A 707 26.32 -0.24 27.94
C CYS A 707 25.99 1.13 28.54
N VAL A 708 26.78 2.14 28.20
CA VAL A 708 26.49 3.55 28.50
C VAL A 708 26.01 4.21 27.22
N VAL A 709 24.87 4.88 27.31
CA VAL A 709 24.24 5.58 26.20
C VAL A 709 24.20 7.06 26.54
N GLU A 710 24.67 7.90 25.64
CA GLU A 710 24.63 9.35 25.76
C GLU A 710 23.71 9.92 24.68
N VAL A 711 22.82 10.83 25.06
CA VAL A 711 21.84 11.44 24.18
C VAL A 711 21.88 12.95 24.25
N GLU A 712 21.50 13.61 23.15
CA GLU A 712 21.43 15.06 23.03
C GLU A 712 20.19 15.47 22.22
N PRO A 713 19.41 16.47 22.67
CA PRO A 713 19.52 17.18 23.95
C PRO A 713 19.12 16.29 25.15
N SER A 714 19.57 16.67 26.36
CA SER A 714 19.08 16.02 27.60
C SER A 714 17.66 16.50 27.89
N MET A 715 16.74 15.55 28.09
CA MET A 715 15.33 15.84 28.33
C MET A 715 14.75 14.84 29.32
N ALA A 716 13.84 15.36 30.17
CA ALA A 716 13.19 14.58 31.21
C ALA A 716 12.22 13.55 30.62
N GLY A 717 12.10 12.39 31.28
CA GLY A 717 11.16 11.34 30.90
C GLY A 717 11.66 10.36 29.83
N LEU A 718 12.87 10.54 29.31
CA LEU A 718 13.50 9.57 28.43
C LEU A 718 13.96 8.32 29.18
N ALA A 719 13.89 7.18 28.49
CA ALA A 719 14.51 5.95 28.95
C ALA A 719 15.32 5.29 27.83
N ALA A 720 16.28 4.45 28.21
CA ALA A 720 17.06 3.64 27.28
C ALA A 720 16.79 2.16 27.54
N ASP A 721 16.91 1.36 26.48
CA ASP A 721 16.81 -0.11 26.49
C ASP A 721 17.76 -0.71 25.44
N ILE A 722 18.09 -2.00 25.56
CA ILE A 722 18.92 -2.75 24.59
C ILE A 722 18.09 -3.91 24.07
N ARG A 723 17.78 -3.97 22.77
CA ARG A 723 16.86 -4.96 22.18
C ARG A 723 17.48 -5.68 21.00
N THR A 724 17.12 -6.95 20.79
CA THR A 724 17.46 -7.66 19.52
C THR A 724 16.53 -7.26 18.38
N LYS A 725 15.30 -6.83 18.68
CA LYS A 725 14.34 -6.24 17.72
C LYS A 725 13.86 -4.89 18.25
N PRO A 726 14.22 -3.76 17.61
CA PRO A 726 14.03 -2.42 18.20
C PRO A 726 12.56 -2.09 18.58
N ALA A 727 11.59 -2.53 17.76
CA ALA A 727 10.16 -2.29 18.00
C ALA A 727 9.50 -3.25 19.01
N LEU A 728 10.18 -4.34 19.41
CA LEU A 728 9.58 -5.38 20.25
C LEU A 728 10.15 -5.31 21.68
N ALA A 729 9.38 -4.77 22.63
CA ALA A 729 9.81 -4.61 24.02
C ALA A 729 10.20 -5.93 24.72
N SER A 730 9.55 -7.04 24.36
CA SER A 730 9.88 -8.37 24.90
C SER A 730 11.24 -8.93 24.45
N SER A 731 11.93 -8.25 23.54
CA SER A 731 13.26 -8.62 23.06
C SER A 731 14.40 -7.88 23.78
N SER A 732 14.10 -7.25 24.92
CA SER A 732 15.10 -6.57 25.75
C SER A 732 16.14 -7.55 26.32
N LEU A 733 17.40 -7.15 26.23
CA LEU A 733 18.57 -7.82 26.81
C LEU A 733 19.01 -7.14 28.13
N ALA A 734 18.51 -5.92 28.40
CA ALA A 734 18.87 -5.18 29.60
C ALA A 734 18.15 -5.77 30.83
N ALA A 735 18.82 -5.82 31.98
CA ALA A 735 18.23 -6.26 33.24
C ALA A 735 17.04 -5.39 33.67
N SER A 736 17.05 -4.12 33.25
CA SER A 736 15.93 -3.19 33.40
C SER A 736 16.10 -2.05 32.40
N VAL A 737 15.00 -1.56 31.84
CA VAL A 737 14.95 -0.25 31.16
C VAL A 737 15.43 0.83 32.14
N LYS A 738 16.26 1.77 31.67
CA LYS A 738 16.86 2.81 32.52
C LYS A 738 16.45 4.20 32.07
N THR A 739 15.94 5.00 33.00
CA THR A 739 15.72 6.43 32.77
C THR A 739 17.05 7.13 32.46
N ILE A 740 17.05 8.00 31.46
CA ILE A 740 18.19 8.83 31.11
C ILE A 740 18.21 10.04 32.05
N GLN A 741 19.31 10.25 32.74
CA GLN A 741 19.54 11.39 33.63
C GLN A 741 20.73 12.18 33.12
N ASP A 742 20.60 13.50 33.01
CA ASP A 742 21.64 14.40 32.48
C ASP A 742 22.20 13.93 31.12
N GLY A 743 21.31 13.44 30.25
CA GLY A 743 21.67 12.94 28.91
C GLY A 743 22.37 11.59 28.90
N LYS A 744 22.49 10.87 30.02
CA LYS A 744 23.17 9.56 30.08
C LYS A 744 22.34 8.47 30.77
N ALA A 745 22.48 7.23 30.29
CA ALA A 745 21.97 6.04 30.97
C ALA A 745 23.00 4.91 30.91
N SER A 746 23.09 4.12 31.99
CA SER A 746 23.92 2.92 32.07
C SER A 746 23.06 1.68 32.26
N LEU A 747 23.06 0.82 31.24
CA LEU A 747 22.31 -0.42 31.19
C LEU A 747 23.25 -1.60 31.39
N ALA A 748 22.82 -2.58 32.17
CA ALA A 748 23.53 -3.85 32.30
C ALA A 748 22.74 -4.93 31.56
N VAL A 749 23.41 -5.75 30.76
CA VAL A 749 22.83 -6.94 30.16
C VAL A 749 22.70 -8.01 31.24
N ALA A 750 21.53 -8.63 31.34
CA ALA A 750 21.18 -9.52 32.45
C ALA A 750 21.93 -10.86 32.43
N ASP A 751 22.30 -11.31 31.24
CA ASP A 751 22.82 -12.65 30.98
C ASP A 751 24.07 -12.53 30.09
N ASP A 752 25.19 -13.04 30.60
CA ASP A 752 26.52 -12.96 30.01
C ASP A 752 26.69 -13.83 28.77
N GLU A 753 25.78 -14.80 28.54
CA GLU A 753 25.70 -15.57 27.30
C GLU A 753 25.39 -14.68 26.08
N ASN A 754 24.85 -13.48 26.29
CA ASN A 754 24.57 -12.54 25.22
C ASN A 754 25.80 -11.75 24.74
N LEU A 755 27.00 -11.98 25.30
CA LEU A 755 28.22 -11.33 24.84
C LEU A 755 28.48 -11.64 23.36
N GLY A 756 28.67 -10.62 22.53
CA GLY A 756 28.84 -10.75 21.09
C GLY A 756 27.54 -10.80 20.27
N VAL A 757 26.37 -10.76 20.91
CA VAL A 757 25.07 -10.73 20.21
C VAL A 757 24.83 -9.35 19.57
N ALA A 758 24.39 -9.34 18.32
CA ALA A 758 23.95 -8.13 17.64
C ALA A 758 22.66 -7.59 18.30
N ALA A 759 22.71 -6.32 18.69
CA ALA A 759 21.62 -5.66 19.40
C ALA A 759 21.43 -4.22 18.90
N VAL A 760 20.39 -3.57 19.42
CA VAL A 760 20.06 -2.19 19.12
C VAL A 760 19.77 -1.49 20.43
N VAL A 761 20.53 -0.43 20.71
CA VAL A 761 20.16 0.52 21.76
C VAL A 761 18.98 1.33 21.25
N VAL A 762 17.91 1.40 22.04
CA VAL A 762 16.75 2.25 21.74
C VAL A 762 16.55 3.28 22.83
N VAL A 763 16.23 4.50 22.43
CA VAL A 763 15.77 5.58 23.32
C VAL A 763 14.26 5.65 23.22
N LEU A 764 13.60 5.61 24.36
CA LEU A 764 12.16 5.56 24.52
C LEU A 764 11.64 6.91 25.01
N GLY A 765 10.50 7.33 24.46
CA GLY A 765 9.75 8.47 24.94
C GLY A 765 8.94 8.16 26.21
N PRO A 766 8.30 9.17 26.82
CA PRO A 766 7.45 9.00 28.01
C PRO A 766 6.27 8.04 27.79
N ASP A 767 5.84 7.85 26.55
CA ASP A 767 4.78 6.96 26.10
C ASP A 767 5.28 5.53 25.75
N GLY A 768 6.59 5.29 25.85
CA GLY A 768 7.22 4.01 25.48
C GLY A 768 7.49 3.83 23.99
N ALA A 769 7.22 4.84 23.15
CA ALA A 769 7.56 4.81 21.73
C ALA A 769 9.08 4.91 21.53
N VAL A 770 9.61 4.23 20.51
CA VAL A 770 11.04 4.32 20.16
C VAL A 770 11.28 5.62 19.42
N LEU A 771 11.97 6.56 20.07
CA LEU A 771 12.30 7.88 19.52
C LEU A 771 13.58 7.85 18.69
N GLN A 772 14.56 7.03 19.09
CA GLN A 772 15.83 6.90 18.40
C GLN A 772 16.42 5.51 18.59
N LYS A 773 17.25 5.05 17.67
CA LYS A 773 17.92 3.75 17.77
C LYS A 773 19.36 3.80 17.23
N SER A 774 20.22 2.97 17.78
CA SER A 774 21.59 2.78 17.29
C SER A 774 21.98 1.30 17.35
N PRO A 775 22.45 0.70 16.23
CA PRO A 775 22.93 -0.68 16.24
C PRO A 775 24.19 -0.80 17.08
N THR A 776 24.37 -1.95 17.74
CA THR A 776 25.53 -2.23 18.60
C THR A 776 25.72 -3.75 18.75
N THR A 777 26.82 -4.15 19.39
CA THR A 777 27.09 -5.54 19.76
C THR A 777 27.31 -5.59 21.27
N VAL A 778 26.68 -6.54 21.94
CA VAL A 778 26.82 -6.66 23.41
C VAL A 778 28.28 -6.91 23.78
N GLY A 779 28.88 -6.03 24.59
CA GLY A 779 30.28 -6.15 25.01
C GLY A 779 31.27 -5.21 24.32
N GLY A 780 30.86 -4.55 23.23
CA GLY A 780 31.74 -3.70 22.40
C GLY A 780 31.17 -3.47 21.02
#